data_AF-A0A0S8G0Y2-F1
#
_entry.id   AF-A0A0S8G0Y2-F1
#
_cell.length_a   1.000
_cell.length_b   1.000
_cell.length_c   1.000
_cell.angle_alpha   90.00
_cell.angle_beta   90.00
_cell.angle_gamma   90.00
#
_symmetry.space_group_name_H-M   'P 1'
#
loop_
_entity.id
_entity.type
_entity.pdbx_description
1 polymer ?
#
loop_
_entity_poly.entity_id
_entity_poly.type
_entity_poly.pdbx_seq_one_letter_code
_entity_poly.pdbx_strand_id
1 'polypeptide(L)'
;MILGGPMLDGPPRIVDYSSMRAWAIACFACVAGAVLWTTHGCGGDSGPETRLGQPRNDEPATDGPPEIEPEILGLVGRISEPNGEPVQGGAVYLVPADDVAELSTTPIDLFASPEATAASTVDEPIEDLIDTRGDTYPQAVVDDSGAYRFEALPPEGSHFVIWVPPTGDDAHFPGGDYSRVAFSTASLTGMRMDIRVSPKPSESATYAGTSACLFCHSAYRSTIRTAHHVGLQVPGVRSPLQDVRPWPGFDEGLSAFDAGTTLFYYACDAGASDPSKCSVSDSPPAGTVSFELRLRRDAGIPLGEVGAYYVEMVNRSNAEPARRFDVALTYGGALHKQQYLTRRVTSNGGYSYFVLPFQYNYQGDFSNPDPDDWPWADYRSDQWFDFGSGLLAEPGNSESFDNNCAGCHFTGFRLSGSETAGWSASAVADVEGAFDYDGDGRLEFINTGCEACHGPGSEHVENLGQGPIIYPASLTPGREAAICGSCHSRPLGIGAGRTGLPLSADNQMPPVGIRRADFALQHTTRVSGSPDDFFGSGDARAHYQQYSDHIRSVHYRNANRISTCTGCHDPHARLEDIYAEDTSGNVNALCTVCHSPSSGFPPLEVHMEETVGFDHGFVMEVFFCTSCHMVPTAKSGASVPALLDTIRPPFDPFQYFWNDIASHRLVVTRRDRAAEQPVAATSNCASCHGGFLPEDQ
;
A
#
# COMPACT_ATOMS: atom_id res chain seq x y z
N MET A 1 4.62 1.07 -66.26
CA MET A 1 5.54 0.39 -67.19
C MET A 1 6.97 0.51 -66.69
N ILE A 2 7.46 -0.59 -66.08
CA ILE A 2 8.82 -1.14 -66.19
C ILE A 2 9.98 -0.39 -65.51
N LEU A 3 10.86 -1.00 -64.71
CA LEU A 3 11.00 -2.30 -64.01
C LEU A 3 12.26 -2.14 -63.12
N GLY A 4 12.35 -2.85 -61.99
CA GLY A 4 13.64 -3.18 -61.35
C GLY A 4 13.62 -3.34 -59.83
N GLY A 5 13.37 -4.57 -59.33
CA GLY A 5 13.92 -5.04 -58.04
C GLY A 5 15.35 -5.58 -58.21
N PRO A 6 16.02 -6.25 -57.22
CA PRO A 6 15.41 -7.12 -56.19
C PRO A 6 16.06 -7.14 -54.75
N MET A 7 15.41 -7.91 -53.84
CA MET A 7 15.89 -8.75 -52.70
C MET A 7 16.69 -8.11 -51.52
N LEU A 8 16.21 -8.12 -50.26
CA LEU A 8 15.98 -9.17 -49.22
C LEU A 8 17.13 -9.33 -48.19
N ASP A 9 16.72 -9.32 -46.92
CA ASP A 9 17.27 -9.87 -45.66
C ASP A 9 18.43 -9.22 -44.87
N GLY A 10 18.11 -8.89 -43.60
CA GLY A 10 19.03 -8.72 -42.47
C GLY A 10 18.25 -8.54 -41.14
N PRO A 11 18.52 -9.31 -40.07
CA PRO A 11 17.73 -9.29 -38.83
C PRO A 11 18.11 -8.13 -37.89
N PRO A 12 17.21 -7.71 -36.96
CA PRO A 12 17.55 -6.71 -35.95
C PRO A 12 18.47 -7.30 -34.87
N ARG A 13 19.37 -6.44 -34.38
CA ARG A 13 20.48 -6.76 -33.48
C ARG A 13 20.01 -7.05 -32.06
N ILE A 14 20.43 -8.21 -31.54
CA ILE A 14 20.45 -8.55 -30.12
C ILE A 14 21.63 -7.81 -29.47
N VAL A 15 21.39 -7.11 -28.35
CA VAL A 15 22.43 -6.50 -27.52
C VAL A 15 22.84 -7.51 -26.45
N ASP A 16 24.07 -8.00 -26.55
CA ASP A 16 24.69 -8.96 -25.64
C ASP A 16 25.31 -8.22 -24.43
N TYR A 17 24.76 -8.45 -23.24
CA TYR A 17 25.31 -7.99 -21.96
C TYR A 17 26.19 -9.09 -21.35
N SER A 18 27.44 -9.19 -21.79
CA SER A 18 28.42 -10.10 -21.20
C SER A 18 29.83 -9.52 -21.16
N SER A 19 30.05 -8.48 -20.35
CA SER A 19 31.41 -8.19 -19.87
C SER A 19 31.40 -7.25 -18.68
N MET A 20 31.68 -7.78 -17.48
CA MET A 20 32.47 -7.11 -16.42
C MET A 20 32.63 -8.05 -15.21
N ARG A 21 33.56 -9.00 -15.32
CA ARG A 21 34.23 -9.65 -14.18
C ARG A 21 35.74 -9.54 -14.37
N ALA A 22 36.36 -8.81 -13.45
CA ALA A 22 37.78 -8.63 -13.13
C ALA A 22 37.90 -7.15 -12.78
N TRP A 23 38.34 -6.72 -11.60
CA TRP A 23 39.70 -6.87 -11.09
C TRP A 23 39.68 -6.63 -9.57
N ALA A 24 40.39 -7.49 -8.83
CA ALA A 24 40.83 -7.22 -7.48
C ALA A 24 42.36 -7.33 -7.45
N ILE A 25 43.01 -6.45 -6.67
CA ILE A 25 44.22 -6.65 -5.84
C ILE A 25 45.13 -5.40 -5.80
N ALA A 26 45.46 -5.05 -4.54
CA ALA A 26 46.63 -4.33 -3.99
C ALA A 26 46.64 -2.78 -3.97
N CYS A 27 46.49 -2.24 -2.75
CA CYS A 27 47.61 -1.54 -2.08
C CYS A 27 47.36 -1.38 -0.56
N PHE A 28 48.33 -1.80 0.24
CA PHE A 28 48.45 -1.63 1.69
C PHE A 28 49.40 -0.46 1.97
N ALA A 29 49.07 0.44 2.91
CA ALA A 29 49.90 0.78 4.10
C ALA A 29 49.67 2.20 4.68
N CYS A 30 49.36 2.20 5.99
CA CYS A 30 49.73 3.16 7.05
C CYS A 30 49.16 4.59 7.08
N VAL A 31 48.30 4.89 8.07
CA VAL A 31 48.63 5.70 9.27
C VAL A 31 47.75 5.24 10.44
N ALA A 32 48.39 5.05 11.60
CA ALA A 32 47.77 4.69 12.87
C ALA A 32 47.39 5.93 13.69
N GLY A 33 46.27 5.86 14.43
CA GLY A 33 45.86 6.84 15.44
C GLY A 33 44.64 6.33 16.20
N ALA A 34 44.88 5.80 17.39
CA ALA A 34 43.91 5.08 18.22
C ALA A 34 42.91 6.01 18.94
N VAL A 35 41.63 5.63 18.93
CA VAL A 35 40.65 5.96 19.98
C VAL A 35 39.79 4.72 20.23
N LEU A 36 39.82 4.20 21.46
CA LEU A 36 39.08 3.03 21.92
C LEU A 36 37.59 3.37 22.11
N TRP A 37 36.70 2.69 21.38
CA TRP A 37 35.32 2.43 21.80
C TRP A 37 35.00 0.96 21.48
N THR A 38 34.51 0.24 22.49
CA THR A 38 34.18 -1.19 22.43
C THR A 38 32.91 -1.42 21.63
N THR A 39 33.06 -1.92 20.40
CA THR A 39 31.98 -2.42 19.54
C THR A 39 31.72 -3.91 19.84
N HIS A 40 30.54 -4.25 20.36
CA HIS A 40 30.02 -5.62 20.27
C HIS A 40 29.33 -5.75 18.91
N GLY A 41 30.04 -6.30 17.92
CA GLY A 41 29.50 -6.55 16.59
C GLY A 41 28.59 -7.77 16.55
N CYS A 42 27.39 -7.62 16.00
CA CYS A 42 26.63 -8.74 15.46
C CYS A 42 26.88 -8.80 13.95
N GLY A 43 27.48 -9.92 13.50
CA GLY A 43 27.77 -10.19 12.11
C GLY A 43 26.49 -10.50 11.32
N GLY A 44 26.46 -10.04 10.07
CA GLY A 44 25.37 -10.29 9.13
C GLY A 44 25.49 -11.65 8.43
N ASP A 45 24.37 -12.12 7.90
CA ASP A 45 24.28 -13.27 7.00
C ASP A 45 23.49 -12.89 5.74
N SER A 46 23.99 -13.33 4.59
CA SER A 46 23.44 -13.14 3.25
C SER A 46 22.93 -14.48 2.68
N GLY A 47 21.60 -14.63 2.56
CA GLY A 47 20.82 -15.59 1.74
C GLY A 47 20.90 -17.10 2.07
N PRO A 48 20.03 -17.96 1.47
CA PRO A 48 18.59 -17.88 1.23
C PRO A 48 17.79 -18.70 2.29
N GLU A 49 16.47 -18.56 2.31
CA GLU A 49 15.55 -19.21 3.27
C GLU A 49 15.78 -20.72 3.43
N THR A 50 16.32 -21.15 4.58
CA THR A 50 15.93 -22.38 5.27
C THR A 50 16.29 -22.31 6.76
N ARG A 51 15.34 -22.78 7.59
CA ARG A 51 15.42 -23.07 9.04
C ARG A 51 15.63 -21.88 9.99
N LEU A 52 14.56 -21.62 10.74
CA LEU A 52 14.53 -20.96 12.05
C LEU A 52 15.84 -21.23 12.83
N GLY A 53 16.51 -20.15 13.23
CA GLY A 53 17.75 -20.22 14.00
C GLY A 53 17.56 -21.06 15.26
N GLN A 54 18.45 -22.04 15.45
CA GLN A 54 18.61 -22.67 16.75
C GLN A 54 19.13 -21.62 17.75
N PRO A 55 18.62 -21.62 19.00
CA PRO A 55 19.11 -20.71 20.03
C PRO A 55 20.58 -20.96 20.32
N ARG A 56 21.28 -19.90 20.72
CA ARG A 56 22.66 -19.97 21.21
C ARG A 56 22.75 -21.01 22.33
N ASN A 57 23.82 -21.80 22.32
CA ASN A 57 24.16 -22.74 23.38
C ASN A 57 24.59 -21.96 24.63
N ASP A 58 23.62 -21.38 25.34
CA ASP A 58 23.73 -21.16 26.76
C ASP A 58 23.31 -22.48 27.46
N GLU A 59 23.94 -22.81 28.58
CA GLU A 59 23.67 -24.04 29.33
C GLU A 59 22.14 -24.24 29.54
N PRO A 60 21.61 -25.47 29.40
CA PRO A 60 20.17 -25.70 29.40
C PRO A 60 19.59 -25.30 30.75
N ALA A 61 18.69 -24.32 30.74
CA ALA A 61 17.72 -24.17 31.82
C ALA A 61 16.99 -25.52 31.95
N THR A 62 17.06 -26.11 33.14
CA THR A 62 16.62 -27.49 33.40
C THR A 62 15.11 -27.68 33.47
N ASP A 63 14.30 -26.66 33.15
CA ASP A 63 12.84 -26.77 33.10
C ASP A 63 12.32 -26.13 31.81
N GLY A 64 12.41 -26.87 30.70
CA GLY A 64 11.56 -26.60 29.55
C GLY A 64 10.09 -26.83 29.94
N PRO A 65 9.12 -26.19 29.27
CA PRO A 65 7.71 -26.44 29.54
C PRO A 65 7.40 -27.94 29.43
N PRO A 66 6.55 -28.49 30.31
CA PRO A 66 6.35 -29.94 30.40
C PRO A 66 5.98 -30.55 29.04
N GLU A 67 6.51 -31.73 28.74
CA GLU A 67 6.20 -32.44 27.49
C GLU A 67 4.70 -32.71 27.41
N ILE A 68 4.07 -32.33 26.29
CA ILE A 68 2.65 -32.63 26.06
C ILE A 68 2.58 -33.93 25.28
N GLU A 69 2.06 -34.97 25.95
CA GLU A 69 1.78 -36.25 25.31
C GLU A 69 0.81 -36.07 24.13
N PRO A 70 1.19 -36.52 22.91
CA PRO A 70 0.35 -36.45 21.73
C PRO A 70 -1.00 -37.14 21.95
N GLU A 71 -2.06 -36.56 21.37
CA GLU A 71 -3.37 -37.20 21.35
C GLU A 71 -3.57 -37.95 20.04
N ILE A 72 -3.52 -39.29 20.08
CA ILE A 72 -3.47 -40.14 18.87
C ILE A 72 -4.67 -39.90 17.94
N LEU A 73 -5.84 -39.60 18.49
CA LEU A 73 -7.06 -39.31 17.74
C LEU A 73 -7.41 -37.82 17.68
N GLY A 74 -6.55 -36.99 18.25
CA GLY A 74 -6.85 -35.61 18.59
C GLY A 74 -5.79 -34.64 18.09
N LEU A 75 -5.76 -33.47 18.72
CA LEU A 75 -4.78 -32.41 18.46
C LEU A 75 -4.37 -31.81 19.80
N VAL A 76 -3.08 -31.60 19.99
CA VAL A 76 -2.53 -30.91 21.16
C VAL A 76 -1.63 -29.77 20.74
N GLY A 77 -1.37 -28.84 21.64
CA GLY A 77 -0.45 -27.74 21.37
C GLY A 77 -0.28 -26.80 22.54
N ARG A 78 0.60 -25.81 22.38
CA ARG A 78 0.76 -24.68 23.29
C ARG A 78 0.49 -23.36 22.60
N ILE A 79 -0.09 -22.40 23.32
CA ILE A 79 -0.18 -21.00 22.94
C ILE A 79 0.98 -20.25 23.59
N SER A 80 1.72 -19.49 22.80
CA SER A 80 2.82 -18.66 23.31
C SER A 80 2.92 -17.31 22.61
N GLU A 81 3.55 -16.36 23.27
CA GLU A 81 4.03 -15.12 22.65
C GLU A 81 5.23 -15.40 21.71
N PRO A 82 5.65 -14.43 20.88
CA PRO A 82 6.83 -14.55 20.02
C PRO A 82 8.16 -14.73 20.78
N ASN A 83 8.23 -14.27 22.03
CA ASN A 83 9.37 -14.47 22.94
C ASN A 83 9.41 -15.90 23.53
N GLY A 84 8.36 -16.71 23.33
CA GLY A 84 8.23 -18.09 23.81
C GLY A 84 7.51 -18.23 25.15
N GLU A 85 7.10 -17.13 25.80
CA GLU A 85 6.33 -17.18 27.05
C GLU A 85 4.94 -17.79 26.80
N PRO A 86 4.48 -18.72 27.67
CA PRO A 86 3.18 -19.35 27.51
C PRO A 86 2.04 -18.35 27.80
N VAL A 87 1.00 -18.38 26.96
CA VAL A 87 -0.20 -17.56 27.13
C VAL A 87 -1.31 -18.41 27.75
N GLN A 88 -1.89 -17.93 28.85
CA GLN A 88 -2.87 -18.67 29.64
C GLN A 88 -4.30 -18.31 29.24
N GLY A 89 -5.20 -19.29 29.29
CA GLY A 89 -6.64 -19.07 29.09
C GLY A 89 -7.09 -18.82 27.65
N GLY A 90 -8.39 -18.60 27.50
CA GLY A 90 -9.04 -18.55 26.20
C GLY A 90 -9.31 -19.95 25.65
N ALA A 91 -9.58 -20.03 24.35
CA ALA A 91 -9.87 -21.29 23.69
C ALA A 91 -9.34 -21.32 22.25
N VAL A 92 -8.90 -22.50 21.81
CA VAL A 92 -8.62 -22.80 20.42
C VAL A 92 -9.88 -23.35 19.77
N TYR A 93 -10.26 -22.79 18.63
CA TYR A 93 -11.43 -23.18 17.83
C TYR A 93 -10.97 -23.87 16.54
N LEU A 94 -11.72 -24.89 16.13
CA LEU A 94 -11.64 -25.48 14.80
C LEU A 94 -12.79 -24.96 13.94
N VAL A 95 -12.56 -23.86 13.23
CA VAL A 95 -13.57 -23.22 12.36
C VAL A 95 -13.63 -24.00 11.04
N PRO A 96 -14.78 -24.58 10.64
CA PRO A 96 -14.90 -25.32 9.39
C PRO A 96 -14.58 -24.45 8.17
N ALA A 97 -13.73 -24.96 7.29
CA ALA A 97 -13.34 -24.29 6.05
C ALA A 97 -14.53 -24.00 5.11
N ASP A 98 -15.50 -24.92 5.09
CA ASP A 98 -16.70 -24.78 4.27
C ASP A 98 -17.58 -23.61 4.73
N ASP A 99 -17.66 -23.36 6.05
CA ASP A 99 -18.40 -22.22 6.60
C ASP A 99 -17.73 -20.89 6.17
N VAL A 100 -16.39 -20.82 6.12
CA VAL A 100 -15.66 -19.64 5.60
C VAL A 100 -15.91 -19.45 4.10
N ALA A 101 -15.92 -20.53 3.33
CA ALA A 101 -16.24 -20.46 1.90
C ALA A 101 -17.70 -20.06 1.65
N GLU A 102 -18.63 -20.48 2.50
CA GLU A 102 -20.04 -20.10 2.40
C GLU A 102 -20.22 -18.57 2.52
N LEU A 103 -19.44 -17.89 3.38
CA LEU A 103 -19.48 -16.42 3.48
C LEU A 103 -19.27 -15.74 2.12
N SER A 104 -18.40 -16.30 1.27
CA SER A 104 -18.06 -15.73 -0.04
C SER A 104 -19.24 -15.68 -1.02
N THR A 105 -20.30 -16.47 -0.78
CA THR A 105 -21.53 -16.47 -1.58
C THR A 105 -22.32 -15.17 -1.43
N THR A 106 -22.10 -14.44 -0.33
CA THR A 106 -22.67 -13.11 -0.08
C THR A 106 -21.59 -12.06 -0.31
N PRO A 107 -21.73 -11.18 -1.32
CA PRO A 107 -20.81 -10.07 -1.54
C PRO A 107 -20.77 -9.12 -0.35
N ILE A 108 -19.59 -8.59 -0.02
CA ILE A 108 -19.45 -7.50 0.94
C ILE A 108 -19.99 -6.21 0.33
N ASP A 109 -20.92 -5.55 1.02
CA ASP A 109 -21.45 -4.25 0.63
C ASP A 109 -20.53 -3.12 1.15
N LEU A 110 -19.79 -2.49 0.22
CA LEU A 110 -18.90 -1.37 0.54
C LEU A 110 -19.65 -0.08 0.88
N PHE A 111 -20.94 -0.01 0.56
CA PHE A 111 -21.77 1.19 0.72
C PHE A 111 -22.71 1.08 1.92
N ALA A 112 -22.63 -0.02 2.67
CA ALA A 112 -23.29 -0.17 3.95
C ALA A 112 -22.90 0.97 4.91
N SER A 113 -23.82 1.34 5.80
CA SER A 113 -23.48 2.27 6.88
C SER A 113 -22.42 1.67 7.81
N PRO A 114 -21.69 2.48 8.58
CA PRO A 114 -20.81 1.97 9.63
C PRO A 114 -21.47 0.95 10.55
N GLU A 115 -22.70 1.21 10.98
CA GLU A 115 -23.47 0.31 11.85
C GLU A 115 -23.87 -0.99 11.15
N ALA A 116 -24.26 -0.92 9.89
CA ALA A 116 -24.61 -2.10 9.11
C ALA A 116 -23.37 -2.96 8.80
N THR A 117 -22.23 -2.32 8.54
CA THR A 117 -20.94 -3.02 8.34
C THR A 117 -20.54 -3.76 9.61
N ALA A 118 -20.60 -3.10 10.77
CA ALA A 118 -20.21 -3.71 12.03
C ALA A 118 -21.20 -4.75 12.56
N ALA A 119 -22.47 -4.68 12.15
CA ALA A 119 -23.46 -5.71 12.47
C ALA A 119 -23.46 -6.87 11.46
N SER A 120 -22.67 -6.78 10.39
CA SER A 120 -22.56 -7.85 9.40
C SER A 120 -21.97 -9.11 10.05
N THR A 121 -22.50 -10.27 9.66
CA THR A 121 -22.02 -11.58 10.12
C THR A 121 -21.33 -12.35 9.00
N VAL A 122 -21.04 -11.67 7.89
CA VAL A 122 -20.42 -12.24 6.69
C VAL A 122 -19.31 -11.35 6.14
N ASP A 123 -18.89 -10.32 6.88
CA ASP A 123 -17.88 -9.37 6.43
C ASP A 123 -16.48 -9.93 6.70
N GLU A 124 -16.20 -10.36 7.94
CA GLU A 124 -14.88 -10.86 8.35
C GLU A 124 -14.78 -12.38 8.23
N PRO A 125 -13.65 -12.92 7.72
CA PRO A 125 -13.55 -14.33 7.34
C PRO A 125 -13.59 -15.33 8.51
N ILE A 126 -13.24 -14.92 9.72
CA ILE A 126 -13.09 -15.81 10.88
C ILE A 126 -13.89 -15.31 12.08
N GLU A 127 -13.69 -14.06 12.49
CA GLU A 127 -14.29 -13.55 13.74
C GLU A 127 -15.81 -13.52 13.69
N ASP A 128 -16.44 -13.22 12.54
CA ASP A 128 -17.90 -13.27 12.39
C ASP A 128 -18.48 -14.67 12.61
N LEU A 129 -17.76 -15.72 12.16
CA LEU A 129 -18.16 -17.11 12.36
C LEU A 129 -18.00 -17.53 13.82
N ILE A 130 -16.94 -17.08 14.48
CA ILE A 130 -16.73 -17.37 15.90
C ILE A 130 -17.82 -16.69 16.73
N ASP A 131 -18.15 -15.43 16.45
CA ASP A 131 -19.19 -14.70 17.19
C ASP A 131 -20.57 -15.33 17.03
N THR A 132 -20.91 -15.81 15.83
CA THR A 132 -22.26 -16.31 15.53
C THR A 132 -22.43 -17.80 15.77
N ARG A 133 -21.36 -18.59 15.61
CA ARG A 133 -21.41 -20.05 15.59
C ARG A 133 -20.32 -20.71 16.45
N GLY A 134 -19.48 -19.95 17.16
CA GLY A 134 -18.36 -20.46 17.95
C GLY A 134 -18.75 -21.56 18.94
N ASP A 135 -19.89 -21.41 19.62
CA ASP A 135 -20.44 -22.41 20.56
C ASP A 135 -20.76 -23.77 19.91
N THR A 136 -20.91 -23.79 18.58
CA THR A 136 -21.20 -25.01 17.80
C THR A 136 -19.95 -25.69 17.26
N TYR A 137 -18.80 -25.00 17.27
CA TYR A 137 -17.54 -25.54 16.77
C TYR A 137 -16.80 -26.32 17.85
N PRO A 138 -15.98 -27.32 17.46
CA PRO A 138 -15.04 -27.92 18.39
C PRO A 138 -14.12 -26.85 18.97
N GLN A 139 -13.99 -26.85 20.29
CA GLN A 139 -13.11 -25.94 21.02
C GLN A 139 -12.33 -26.66 22.12
N ALA A 140 -11.11 -26.20 22.38
CA ALA A 140 -10.26 -26.67 23.46
C ALA A 140 -9.81 -25.48 24.32
N VAL A 141 -10.11 -25.55 25.62
CA VAL A 141 -9.68 -24.53 26.58
C VAL A 141 -8.16 -24.62 26.76
N VAL A 142 -7.53 -23.45 26.87
CA VAL A 142 -6.10 -23.33 27.15
C VAL A 142 -5.87 -23.27 28.66
N ASP A 143 -4.99 -24.11 29.18
CA ASP A 143 -4.66 -24.19 30.61
C ASP A 143 -3.59 -23.16 31.04
N ASP A 144 -3.26 -23.16 32.34
CA ASP A 144 -2.27 -22.24 32.95
C ASP A 144 -0.84 -22.44 32.41
N SER A 145 -0.57 -23.54 31.72
CA SER A 145 0.71 -23.77 31.02
C SER A 145 0.68 -23.33 29.56
N GLY A 146 -0.45 -22.78 29.11
CA GLY A 146 -0.72 -22.46 27.72
C GLY A 146 -1.06 -23.68 26.86
N ALA A 147 -1.27 -24.86 27.46
CA ALA A 147 -1.56 -26.07 26.70
C ALA A 147 -3.05 -26.19 26.37
N TYR A 148 -3.37 -26.70 25.18
CA TYR A 148 -4.73 -27.06 24.78
C TYR A 148 -4.78 -28.51 24.27
N ARG A 149 -5.96 -29.14 24.36
CA ARG A 149 -6.19 -30.52 23.91
C ARG A 149 -7.58 -30.71 23.33
N PHE A 150 -7.62 -31.25 22.12
CA PHE A 150 -8.77 -31.93 21.55
C PHE A 150 -8.57 -33.42 21.71
N GLU A 151 -9.39 -34.11 22.50
CA GLU A 151 -9.32 -35.58 22.65
C GLU A 151 -9.67 -36.33 21.35
N ALA A 152 -10.57 -35.75 20.56
CA ALA A 152 -10.97 -36.24 19.26
C ALA A 152 -11.26 -35.06 18.33
N LEU A 153 -11.00 -35.25 17.04
CA LEU A 153 -11.34 -34.29 15.98
C LEU A 153 -12.61 -34.72 15.21
N PRO A 154 -13.30 -33.78 14.55
CA PRO A 154 -14.35 -34.12 13.59
C PRO A 154 -13.84 -35.13 12.56
N PRO A 155 -14.62 -36.14 12.14
CA PRO A 155 -14.11 -37.28 11.37
C PRO A 155 -13.55 -36.93 9.99
N GLU A 156 -14.04 -35.84 9.38
CA GLU A 156 -13.64 -35.35 8.07
C GLU A 156 -13.75 -33.82 8.01
N GLY A 157 -13.36 -33.24 6.87
CA GLY A 157 -13.36 -31.81 6.63
C GLY A 157 -12.00 -31.14 6.85
N SER A 158 -11.98 -29.83 6.62
CA SER A 158 -10.82 -28.96 6.84
C SER A 158 -11.20 -27.84 7.78
N HIS A 159 -10.24 -27.39 8.61
CA HIS A 159 -10.50 -26.42 9.67
C HIS A 159 -9.39 -25.37 9.73
N PHE A 160 -9.79 -24.13 9.94
CA PHE A 160 -8.89 -23.08 10.42
C PHE A 160 -8.73 -23.22 11.94
N VAL A 161 -7.48 -23.21 12.41
CA VAL A 161 -7.16 -23.32 13.84
C VAL A 161 -6.90 -21.93 14.39
N ILE A 162 -7.80 -21.45 15.25
CA ILE A 162 -7.82 -20.06 15.73
C ILE A 162 -7.81 -20.05 17.24
N TRP A 163 -6.86 -19.36 17.86
CA TRP A 163 -6.94 -19.05 19.29
C TRP A 163 -7.70 -17.73 19.50
N VAL A 164 -8.59 -17.73 20.48
CA VAL A 164 -9.33 -16.56 20.93
C VAL A 164 -9.00 -16.31 22.41
N PRO A 165 -8.54 -15.10 22.77
CA PRO A 165 -8.23 -14.77 24.15
C PRO A 165 -9.46 -14.83 25.05
N PRO A 166 -9.29 -15.06 26.37
CA PRO A 166 -10.39 -15.02 27.31
C PRO A 166 -10.98 -13.60 27.40
N THR A 167 -12.25 -13.48 27.77
CA THR A 167 -12.89 -12.17 27.97
C THR A 167 -12.11 -11.32 28.98
N GLY A 168 -11.74 -10.10 28.58
CA GLY A 168 -10.99 -9.16 29.41
C GLY A 168 -9.47 -9.27 29.30
N ASP A 169 -8.94 -10.13 28.44
CA ASP A 169 -7.53 -10.08 28.03
C ASP A 169 -7.33 -8.93 27.03
N ASP A 170 -6.69 -7.87 27.52
CA ASP A 170 -6.31 -6.70 26.73
C ASP A 170 -4.83 -6.73 26.28
N ALA A 171 -4.12 -7.84 26.56
CA ALA A 171 -2.71 -8.02 26.27
C ALA A 171 -2.44 -8.82 24.98
N HIS A 172 -3.47 -9.45 24.39
CA HIS A 172 -3.32 -10.25 23.17
C HIS A 172 -4.42 -10.03 22.15
N PHE A 173 -4.10 -10.31 20.89
CA PHE A 173 -5.08 -10.36 19.79
C PHE A 173 -5.49 -11.80 19.47
N PRO A 174 -6.74 -12.04 19.02
CA PRO A 174 -7.13 -13.33 18.47
C PRO A 174 -6.31 -13.67 17.22
N GLY A 175 -6.13 -14.96 16.96
CA GLY A 175 -5.44 -15.46 15.78
C GLY A 175 -4.49 -16.62 16.06
N GLY A 176 -3.25 -16.47 15.60
CA GLY A 176 -2.22 -17.50 15.56
C GLY A 176 -1.44 -17.45 14.24
N ASP A 177 -0.19 -17.88 14.25
CA ASP A 177 0.68 -17.91 13.05
C ASP A 177 0.22 -18.91 11.97
N TYR A 178 -0.75 -19.79 12.30
CA TYR A 178 -1.40 -20.71 11.36
C TYR A 178 -2.85 -20.31 10.99
N SER A 179 -3.35 -19.18 11.49
CA SER A 179 -4.78 -18.80 11.41
C SER A 179 -5.33 -18.55 10.00
N ARG A 180 -4.47 -18.48 8.98
CA ARG A 180 -4.82 -18.18 7.59
C ARG A 180 -4.86 -19.39 6.67
N VAL A 181 -4.52 -20.58 7.15
CA VAL A 181 -4.52 -21.83 6.36
C VAL A 181 -5.47 -22.83 6.99
N ALA A 182 -6.28 -23.49 6.17
CA ALA A 182 -7.11 -24.59 6.59
C ALA A 182 -6.32 -25.91 6.54
N PHE A 183 -6.50 -26.73 7.57
CA PHE A 183 -5.88 -28.04 7.69
C PHE A 183 -6.96 -29.12 7.65
N SER A 184 -6.76 -30.17 6.85
CA SER A 184 -7.67 -31.32 6.89
C SER A 184 -7.62 -31.99 8.26
N THR A 185 -8.73 -32.56 8.73
CA THR A 185 -8.74 -33.38 9.95
C THR A 185 -7.59 -34.39 9.94
N ALA A 186 -7.42 -35.10 8.82
CA ALA A 186 -6.38 -36.12 8.68
C ALA A 186 -4.96 -35.57 8.89
N SER A 187 -4.71 -34.31 8.53
CA SER A 187 -3.42 -33.65 8.76
C SER A 187 -3.22 -33.15 10.19
N LEU A 188 -4.29 -33.00 10.97
CA LEU A 188 -4.25 -32.56 12.37
C LEU A 188 -4.24 -33.73 13.36
N THR A 189 -4.86 -34.87 13.02
CA THR A 189 -4.96 -36.03 13.91
C THR A 189 -3.59 -36.55 14.34
N GLY A 190 -3.35 -36.62 15.65
CA GLY A 190 -2.07 -37.07 16.22
C GLY A 190 -0.98 -36.01 16.23
N MET A 191 -1.25 -34.79 15.75
CA MET A 191 -0.26 -33.73 15.68
C MET A 191 -0.13 -32.97 17.00
N ARG A 192 1.06 -32.40 17.19
CA ARG A 192 1.29 -31.27 18.08
C ARG A 192 1.42 -30.00 17.23
N MET A 193 0.58 -29.01 17.48
CA MET A 193 0.59 -27.71 16.83
C MET A 193 0.76 -26.62 17.89
N ASP A 194 1.98 -26.13 18.09
CA ASP A 194 2.20 -24.98 18.95
C ASP A 194 1.90 -23.70 18.14
N ILE A 195 1.11 -22.79 18.70
CA ILE A 195 0.59 -21.60 18.03
C ILE A 195 1.20 -20.35 18.69
N ARG A 196 1.79 -19.48 17.87
CA ARG A 196 2.27 -18.18 18.35
C ARG A 196 1.25 -17.09 18.08
N VAL A 197 0.92 -16.33 19.12
CA VAL A 197 -0.10 -15.27 19.08
C VAL A 197 0.55 -13.88 19.15
N SER A 198 -0.17 -12.85 18.70
CA SER A 198 0.34 -11.48 18.76
C SER A 198 0.04 -10.87 20.13
N PRO A 199 1.06 -10.39 20.87
CA PRO A 199 0.80 -9.52 22.00
C PRO A 199 0.29 -8.16 21.49
N LYS A 200 -0.30 -7.41 22.41
CA LYS A 200 -0.84 -6.06 22.22
C LYS A 200 -0.13 -5.12 23.19
N PRO A 201 0.57 -4.09 22.70
CA PRO A 201 1.15 -3.06 23.56
C PRO A 201 0.09 -2.41 24.46
N SER A 202 0.48 -1.99 25.66
CA SER A 202 -0.47 -1.31 26.56
C SER A 202 -0.90 0.05 26.00
N GLU A 203 -2.00 0.61 26.53
CA GLU A 203 -2.43 1.98 26.18
C GLU A 203 -1.38 3.05 26.53
N SER A 204 -0.41 2.74 27.40
CA SER A 204 0.68 3.64 27.75
C SER A 204 1.90 3.54 26.84
N ALA A 205 1.93 2.56 25.93
CA ALA A 205 3.00 2.41 24.95
C ALA A 205 3.05 3.63 24.02
N THR A 206 4.27 4.02 23.65
CA THR A 206 4.55 5.16 22.79
C THR A 206 5.33 4.73 21.55
N TYR A 207 5.27 5.56 20.51
CA TYR A 207 6.06 5.34 19.29
C TYR A 207 7.53 5.66 19.57
N ALA A 208 8.42 4.74 19.20
CA ALA A 208 9.86 4.80 19.42
C ALA A 208 10.63 5.37 18.22
N GLY A 209 10.06 5.32 17.01
CA GLY A 209 10.68 5.78 15.77
C GLY A 209 11.45 4.67 15.03
N THR A 210 11.46 4.77 13.70
CA THR A 210 12.06 3.81 12.78
C THR A 210 13.55 3.54 13.05
N SER A 211 14.33 4.56 13.43
CA SER A 211 15.75 4.39 13.77
C SER A 211 15.98 3.45 14.94
N ALA A 212 15.10 3.50 15.96
CA ALA A 212 15.19 2.61 17.11
C ALA A 212 14.97 1.16 16.69
N CYS A 213 14.00 0.92 15.80
CA CYS A 213 13.72 -0.40 15.24
C CYS A 213 14.90 -0.93 14.41
N LEU A 214 15.40 -0.14 13.47
CA LEU A 214 16.46 -0.55 12.54
C LEU A 214 17.82 -0.73 13.21
N PHE A 215 18.02 -0.15 14.41
CA PHE A 215 19.22 -0.38 15.20
C PHE A 215 19.39 -1.87 15.58
N CYS A 216 18.31 -2.52 16.04
CA CYS A 216 18.31 -3.96 16.35
C CYS A 216 17.96 -4.81 15.12
N HIS A 217 17.04 -4.34 14.28
CA HIS A 217 16.52 -5.08 13.12
C HIS A 217 17.14 -4.61 11.78
N SER A 218 18.46 -4.52 11.74
CA SER A 218 19.19 -4.04 10.56
C SER A 218 18.94 -4.85 9.27
N ALA A 219 18.48 -6.09 9.39
CA ALA A 219 18.09 -6.93 8.25
C ALA A 219 16.92 -6.32 7.45
N TYR A 220 16.05 -5.52 8.08
CA TYR A 220 14.93 -4.84 7.42
C TYR A 220 15.29 -3.45 6.92
N ARG A 221 16.58 -3.06 6.87
CA ARG A 221 16.99 -1.74 6.39
C ARG A 221 16.60 -1.48 4.93
N SER A 222 16.26 -2.51 4.15
CA SER A 222 15.72 -2.35 2.81
C SER A 222 14.38 -1.62 2.75
N THR A 223 13.62 -1.55 3.86
CA THR A 223 12.37 -0.78 3.95
C THR A 223 12.53 0.69 3.56
N ILE A 224 13.70 1.28 3.82
CA ILE A 224 14.02 2.69 3.52
C ILE A 224 13.98 3.01 2.02
N ARG A 225 13.90 1.98 1.17
CA ARG A 225 13.81 2.06 -0.27
C ARG A 225 12.38 2.01 -0.81
N THR A 226 11.43 1.59 0.01
CA THR A 226 10.03 1.44 -0.38
C THR A 226 9.34 2.79 -0.50
N ALA A 227 8.29 2.87 -1.32
CA ALA A 227 7.45 4.06 -1.44
C ALA A 227 6.89 4.54 -0.08
N HIS A 228 6.68 3.65 0.89
CA HIS A 228 6.27 3.98 2.24
C HIS A 228 7.28 4.85 3.01
N HIS A 229 8.57 4.64 2.80
CA HIS A 229 9.63 5.41 3.48
C HIS A 229 10.07 6.65 2.69
N VAL A 230 9.83 6.67 1.38
CA VAL A 230 10.29 7.76 0.52
C VAL A 230 9.19 8.70 0.02
N GLY A 231 7.93 8.44 0.33
CA GLY A 231 6.79 9.17 -0.22
C GLY A 231 6.79 10.67 0.10
N LEU A 232 7.31 11.09 1.24
CA LEU A 232 7.53 12.50 1.57
C LEU A 232 9.02 12.80 1.72
N GLN A 233 9.48 13.85 1.03
CA GLN A 233 10.89 14.25 1.02
C GLN A 233 11.04 15.75 1.25
N VAL A 234 12.12 16.12 1.91
CA VAL A 234 12.63 17.48 1.81
C VAL A 234 13.26 17.66 0.42
N PRO A 235 12.88 18.69 -0.36
CA PRO A 235 13.38 18.85 -1.73
C PRO A 235 14.92 18.92 -1.79
N GLY A 236 15.52 18.03 -2.59
CA GLY A 236 16.97 17.98 -2.82
C GLY A 236 17.84 17.44 -1.67
N VAL A 237 17.26 17.01 -0.55
CA VAL A 237 17.97 16.34 0.56
C VAL A 237 17.23 15.06 0.94
N ARG A 238 17.97 14.06 1.44
CA ARG A 238 17.42 12.79 1.91
C ARG A 238 17.93 12.52 3.31
N SER A 239 17.08 11.98 4.18
CA SER A 239 17.52 11.50 5.49
C SER A 239 18.22 10.14 5.37
N PRO A 240 18.94 9.67 6.41
CA PRO A 240 19.51 8.32 6.44
C PRO A 240 18.48 7.18 6.33
N LEU A 241 17.20 7.49 6.54
CA LEU A 241 16.07 6.57 6.47
C LEU A 241 15.34 6.60 5.11
N GLN A 242 15.94 7.22 4.09
CA GLN A 242 15.34 7.38 2.77
C GLN A 242 16.35 7.09 1.67
N ASP A 243 16.04 6.12 0.81
CA ASP A 243 16.91 5.69 -0.28
C ASP A 243 16.13 5.57 -1.59
N VAL A 244 16.23 6.60 -2.42
CA VAL A 244 15.48 6.69 -3.67
C VAL A 244 16.15 6.00 -4.86
N ARG A 245 17.29 5.32 -4.67
CA ARG A 245 18.04 4.70 -5.78
C ARG A 245 17.23 3.73 -6.66
N PRO A 246 16.23 2.98 -6.14
CA PRO A 246 15.38 2.15 -7.00
C PRO A 246 14.44 2.94 -7.93
N TRP A 247 14.30 4.24 -7.74
CA TRP A 247 13.36 5.11 -8.46
C TRP A 247 14.15 6.12 -9.30
N PRO A 248 14.68 5.76 -10.48
CA PRO A 248 15.62 6.59 -11.24
C PRO A 248 15.03 7.94 -11.70
N GLY A 249 13.70 8.04 -11.81
CA GLY A 249 13.00 9.27 -12.16
C GLY A 249 12.53 10.12 -10.97
N PHE A 250 12.85 9.76 -9.72
CA PHE A 250 12.21 10.32 -8.51
C PHE A 250 12.18 11.87 -8.44
N ASP A 251 13.22 12.54 -8.98
CA ASP A 251 13.36 14.00 -8.94
C ASP A 251 13.12 14.68 -10.31
N GLU A 252 12.56 13.98 -11.31
CA GLU A 252 12.31 14.59 -12.63
C GLU A 252 11.40 15.82 -12.54
N GLY A 253 10.32 15.75 -11.76
CA GLY A 253 9.43 16.89 -11.52
C GLY A 253 10.14 18.04 -10.80
N LEU A 254 11.05 17.73 -9.85
CA LEU A 254 11.83 18.74 -9.14
C LEU A 254 12.81 19.47 -10.07
N SER A 255 13.36 18.79 -11.08
CA SER A 255 14.28 19.40 -12.06
C SER A 255 13.66 20.57 -12.84
N ALA A 256 12.33 20.61 -12.94
CA ALA A 256 11.60 21.71 -13.58
C ALA A 256 11.75 23.05 -12.83
N PHE A 257 11.99 23.01 -11.51
CA PHE A 257 12.27 24.21 -10.72
C PHE A 257 13.67 24.77 -11.02
N ASP A 258 14.66 23.90 -11.17
CA ASP A 258 16.03 24.29 -11.54
C ASP A 258 16.08 24.88 -12.95
N ALA A 259 15.24 24.36 -13.86
CA ALA A 259 15.07 24.89 -15.21
C ALA A 259 14.33 26.24 -15.26
N GLY A 260 13.68 26.68 -14.17
CA GLY A 260 12.88 27.90 -14.16
C GLY A 260 11.58 27.77 -14.97
N THR A 261 10.99 26.58 -14.99
CA THR A 261 9.78 26.25 -15.76
C THR A 261 8.61 27.16 -15.39
N THR A 262 7.76 27.48 -16.36
CA THR A 262 6.52 28.22 -16.13
C THR A 262 5.37 27.36 -16.62
N LEU A 263 4.44 27.04 -15.72
CA LEU A 263 3.22 26.33 -16.03
C LEU A 263 2.11 27.34 -16.31
N PHE A 264 1.41 27.15 -17.42
CA PHE A 264 0.33 28.01 -17.89
C PHE A 264 -1.01 27.29 -17.66
N TYR A 265 -1.91 27.91 -16.90
CA TYR A 265 -3.27 27.41 -16.66
C TYR A 265 -4.21 28.07 -17.67
N TYR A 266 -4.80 27.26 -18.54
CA TYR A 266 -5.60 27.74 -19.66
C TYR A 266 -6.76 26.77 -19.94
N ALA A 267 -7.66 27.18 -20.85
CA ALA A 267 -8.86 26.42 -21.20
C ALA A 267 -9.71 26.02 -19.97
N CYS A 268 -9.78 26.91 -18.98
CA CYS A 268 -10.41 26.58 -17.71
C CYS A 268 -11.94 26.60 -17.78
N ASP A 269 -12.59 25.61 -17.17
CA ASP A 269 -14.04 25.52 -17.04
C ASP A 269 -14.51 25.76 -15.60
N ALA A 270 -14.94 26.99 -15.33
CA ALA A 270 -15.48 27.37 -14.02
C ALA A 270 -16.77 26.62 -13.64
N GLY A 271 -17.51 26.10 -14.63
CA GLY A 271 -18.77 25.39 -14.43
C GLY A 271 -18.62 23.88 -14.22
N ALA A 272 -17.42 23.32 -14.45
CA ALA A 272 -17.16 21.90 -14.26
C ALA A 272 -17.38 21.49 -12.81
N SER A 273 -17.90 20.27 -12.58
CA SER A 273 -17.96 19.67 -11.24
C SER A 273 -16.59 19.20 -10.76
N ASP A 274 -15.68 18.90 -11.69
CA ASP A 274 -14.30 18.53 -11.39
C ASP A 274 -13.57 19.68 -10.69
N PRO A 275 -12.91 19.48 -9.55
CA PRO A 275 -12.13 20.53 -8.92
C PRO A 275 -10.86 20.95 -9.69
N SER A 276 -10.32 20.11 -10.57
CA SER A 276 -9.26 20.48 -11.51
C SER A 276 -9.90 21.18 -12.70
N LYS A 277 -9.86 22.53 -12.69
CA LYS A 277 -10.61 23.38 -13.61
C LYS A 277 -9.91 23.62 -14.95
N CYS A 278 -8.60 23.42 -15.04
CA CYS A 278 -7.78 23.91 -16.16
C CYS A 278 -6.94 22.82 -16.80
N SER A 279 -6.58 23.03 -18.06
CA SER A 279 -5.43 22.35 -18.67
C SER A 279 -4.14 23.07 -18.28
N VAL A 280 -3.03 22.32 -18.16
CA VAL A 280 -1.73 22.85 -17.75
C VAL A 280 -0.68 22.56 -18.83
N SER A 281 0.03 23.58 -19.30
CA SER A 281 1.16 23.42 -20.22
C SER A 281 2.42 24.04 -19.66
N ASP A 282 3.58 23.47 -19.96
CA ASP A 282 4.90 24.04 -19.65
C ASP A 282 5.41 25.01 -20.74
N SER A 283 4.58 25.24 -21.77
CA SER A 283 4.85 26.11 -22.90
C SER A 283 3.69 27.10 -23.11
N PRO A 284 3.94 28.33 -23.59
CA PRO A 284 2.88 29.31 -23.79
C PRO A 284 1.78 28.79 -24.73
N PRO A 285 0.51 28.67 -24.29
CA PRO A 285 -0.57 28.18 -25.12
C PRO A 285 -1.13 29.29 -26.03
N ALA A 286 -1.87 28.91 -27.07
CA ALA A 286 -2.52 29.87 -27.97
C ALA A 286 -3.79 30.54 -27.37
N GLY A 287 -4.30 30.03 -26.24
CA GLY A 287 -5.52 30.49 -25.58
C GLY A 287 -5.28 31.50 -24.45
N THR A 288 -6.39 31.96 -23.84
CA THR A 288 -6.32 32.82 -22.64
C THR A 288 -5.76 32.04 -21.47
N VAL A 289 -4.67 32.55 -20.90
CA VAL A 289 -4.09 32.06 -19.65
C VAL A 289 -4.80 32.74 -18.48
N SER A 290 -5.35 31.96 -17.55
CA SER A 290 -6.00 32.48 -16.35
C SER A 290 -4.97 32.94 -15.32
N PHE A 291 -3.97 32.09 -15.07
CA PHE A 291 -2.82 32.36 -14.21
C PHE A 291 -1.62 31.49 -14.60
N GLU A 292 -0.44 31.84 -14.09
CA GLU A 292 0.81 31.09 -14.26
C GLU A 292 1.33 30.59 -12.91
N LEU A 293 2.00 29.43 -12.91
CA LEU A 293 2.87 28.99 -11.82
C LEU A 293 4.32 28.98 -12.29
N ARG A 294 5.16 29.77 -11.65
CA ARG A 294 6.59 29.87 -11.97
C ARG A 294 7.38 29.04 -10.96
N LEU A 295 7.87 27.88 -11.39
CA LEU A 295 8.66 26.97 -10.57
C LEU A 295 10.11 27.47 -10.52
N ARG A 296 10.67 27.70 -9.34
CA ARG A 296 11.98 28.36 -9.19
C ARG A 296 12.83 27.74 -8.09
N ARG A 297 14.15 27.74 -8.33
CA ARG A 297 15.19 27.48 -7.34
C ARG A 297 15.85 28.79 -6.90
N ASP A 298 15.94 29.03 -5.58
CA ASP A 298 16.73 30.12 -5.00
C ASP A 298 18.14 29.67 -4.64
N ALA A 299 19.11 29.84 -5.55
CA ALA A 299 20.49 29.42 -5.33
C ALA A 299 21.18 30.03 -4.09
N GLY A 300 20.61 31.08 -3.48
CA GLY A 300 21.10 31.66 -2.23
C GLY A 300 20.70 30.88 -0.96
N ILE A 301 19.70 30.01 -1.04
CA ILE A 301 19.22 29.18 0.07
C ILE A 301 19.71 27.74 -0.15
N PRO A 302 20.41 27.10 0.81
CA PRO A 302 20.85 25.71 0.71
C PRO A 302 19.72 24.72 0.41
N LEU A 303 20.02 23.62 -0.29
CA LEU A 303 19.09 22.51 -0.40
C LEU A 303 18.75 21.98 1.00
N GLY A 304 17.50 21.55 1.20
CA GLY A 304 17.03 21.10 2.52
C GLY A 304 16.37 22.20 3.36
N GLU A 305 16.61 23.47 3.04
CA GLU A 305 15.95 24.59 3.74
C GLU A 305 14.67 25.01 3.01
N VAL A 306 13.62 25.31 3.78
CA VAL A 306 12.36 25.83 3.24
C VAL A 306 12.63 27.14 2.50
N GLY A 307 12.13 27.23 1.26
CA GLY A 307 12.36 28.36 0.36
C GLY A 307 13.52 28.16 -0.61
N ALA A 308 14.30 27.08 -0.49
CA ALA A 308 15.24 26.65 -1.52
C ALA A 308 14.52 26.47 -2.87
N TYR A 309 13.34 25.86 -2.85
CA TYR A 309 12.43 25.78 -3.98
C TYR A 309 11.17 26.57 -3.64
N TYR A 310 10.63 27.28 -4.63
CA TYR A 310 9.41 28.05 -4.46
C TYR A 310 8.62 28.14 -5.77
N VAL A 311 7.34 28.45 -5.62
CA VAL A 311 6.42 28.73 -6.72
C VAL A 311 5.97 30.17 -6.62
N GLU A 312 6.08 30.92 -7.72
CA GLU A 312 5.45 32.24 -7.86
C GLU A 312 4.18 32.11 -8.71
N MET A 313 3.02 32.36 -8.10
CA MET A 313 1.72 32.37 -8.75
C MET A 313 1.40 33.77 -9.27
N VAL A 314 1.10 33.88 -10.56
CA VAL A 314 0.90 35.16 -11.26
C VAL A 314 -0.48 35.18 -11.91
N ASN A 315 -1.34 36.09 -11.47
CA ASN A 315 -2.64 36.29 -12.10
C ASN A 315 -2.48 36.92 -13.49
N ARG A 316 -3.15 36.34 -14.48
CA ARG A 316 -3.22 36.87 -15.85
C ARG A 316 -4.62 37.36 -16.24
N SER A 317 -5.62 36.99 -15.46
CA SER A 317 -7.01 37.44 -15.60
C SER A 317 -7.22 38.85 -15.05
N ASN A 318 -6.57 39.19 -13.93
CA ASN A 318 -6.66 40.48 -13.28
C ASN A 318 -5.30 40.98 -12.76
N ALA A 319 -5.18 42.30 -12.60
CA ALA A 319 -3.99 42.90 -12.04
C ALA A 319 -3.96 42.76 -10.51
N GLU A 320 -3.13 41.84 -10.00
CA GLU A 320 -2.78 41.73 -8.59
C GLU A 320 -1.29 41.36 -8.44
N PRO A 321 -0.67 41.60 -7.26
CA PRO A 321 0.70 41.15 -7.00
C PRO A 321 0.84 39.63 -7.13
N ALA A 322 1.97 39.18 -7.67
CA ALA A 322 2.32 37.77 -7.64
C ALA A 322 2.47 37.27 -6.20
N ARG A 323 2.07 36.02 -5.93
CA ARG A 323 2.18 35.38 -4.61
C ARG A 323 3.28 34.33 -4.65
N ARG A 324 4.11 34.28 -3.61
CA ARG A 324 5.18 33.30 -3.47
C ARG A 324 4.78 32.23 -2.44
N PHE A 325 4.99 30.97 -2.80
CA PHE A 325 4.80 29.82 -1.92
C PHE A 325 6.10 29.02 -1.87
N ASP A 326 6.69 28.90 -0.70
CA ASP A 326 7.91 28.11 -0.51
C ASP A 326 7.55 26.63 -0.44
N VAL A 327 8.25 25.80 -1.22
CA VAL A 327 8.06 24.35 -1.21
C VAL A 327 8.78 23.78 0.00
N ALA A 328 8.01 23.26 0.95
CA ALA A 328 8.52 22.63 2.15
C ALA A 328 8.83 21.14 1.93
N LEU A 329 7.94 20.42 1.24
CA LEU A 329 8.07 18.98 0.97
C LEU A 329 7.64 18.64 -0.45
N THR A 330 8.22 17.59 -1.03
CA THR A 330 7.63 16.87 -2.17
C THR A 330 6.88 15.65 -1.66
N TYR A 331 5.76 15.31 -2.30
CA TYR A 331 4.89 14.18 -1.98
C TYR A 331 4.72 13.27 -3.21
N GLY A 332 4.92 11.96 -3.05
CA GLY A 332 4.98 10.99 -4.14
C GLY A 332 6.41 10.79 -4.63
N GLY A 333 6.59 10.66 -5.94
CA GLY A 333 7.90 10.49 -6.57
C GLY A 333 8.30 9.03 -6.82
N ALA A 334 7.96 8.12 -5.91
CA ALA A 334 8.23 6.69 -6.12
C ALA A 334 7.27 6.04 -7.12
N LEU A 335 6.00 6.47 -7.16
CA LEU A 335 4.95 5.86 -7.96
C LEU A 335 4.13 6.93 -8.68
N HIS A 336 4.03 6.81 -10.01
CA HIS A 336 3.13 7.48 -10.97
C HIS A 336 3.11 9.01 -11.03
N LYS A 337 3.23 9.71 -9.89
CA LYS A 337 3.13 11.15 -9.78
C LYS A 337 3.99 11.76 -8.67
N GLN A 338 4.19 13.08 -8.74
CA GLN A 338 4.76 13.90 -7.67
C GLN A 338 3.96 15.20 -7.49
N GLN A 339 3.77 15.59 -6.24
CA GLN A 339 3.10 16.81 -5.80
C GLN A 339 4.01 17.58 -4.83
N TYR A 340 3.64 18.82 -4.50
CA TYR A 340 4.50 19.74 -3.76
C TYR A 340 3.70 20.46 -2.67
N LEU A 341 4.25 20.52 -1.47
CA LEU A 341 3.58 21.09 -0.30
C LEU A 341 4.20 22.45 0.03
N THR A 342 3.36 23.46 0.25
CA THR A 342 3.71 24.71 0.92
C THR A 342 3.19 24.69 2.36
N ARG A 343 3.72 25.53 3.24
CA ARG A 343 3.23 25.66 4.62
C ARG A 343 2.82 27.08 4.97
N ARG A 344 1.91 27.20 5.94
CA ARG A 344 1.42 28.46 6.51
C ARG A 344 1.45 28.37 8.02
N VAL A 345 1.73 29.49 8.68
CA VAL A 345 1.70 29.58 10.14
C VAL A 345 0.25 29.58 10.62
N THR A 346 -0.09 28.69 11.55
CA THR A 346 -1.42 28.64 12.17
C THR A 346 -1.61 29.80 13.14
N SER A 347 -2.86 30.10 13.51
CA SER A 347 -3.13 31.16 14.49
C SER A 347 -2.50 30.88 15.86
N ASN A 348 -2.17 29.63 16.14
CA ASN A 348 -1.57 29.17 17.39
C ASN A 348 -0.04 29.06 17.32
N GLY A 349 0.57 29.44 16.18
CA GLY A 349 2.02 29.49 16.00
C GLY A 349 2.67 28.20 15.48
N GLY A 350 1.90 27.14 15.22
CA GLY A 350 2.35 25.94 14.51
C GLY A 350 2.29 26.10 13.00
N TYR A 351 2.33 24.98 12.25
CA TYR A 351 2.26 24.98 10.78
C TYR A 351 1.12 24.11 10.25
N SER A 352 0.47 24.59 9.19
CA SER A 352 -0.42 23.78 8.34
C SER A 352 0.18 23.71 6.94
N TYR A 353 0.12 22.54 6.30
CA TYR A 353 0.67 22.27 4.99
C TYR A 353 -0.44 22.08 3.96
N PHE A 354 -0.20 22.51 2.74
CA PHE A 354 -1.17 22.50 1.64
C PHE A 354 -0.50 22.05 0.36
N VAL A 355 -1.14 21.15 -0.38
CA VAL A 355 -0.67 20.71 -1.69
C VAL A 355 -0.89 21.85 -2.70
N LEU A 356 0.17 22.23 -3.41
CA LEU A 356 0.13 23.24 -4.45
C LEU A 356 -0.68 22.77 -5.66
N PRO A 357 -1.19 23.68 -6.51
CA PRO A 357 -2.26 23.36 -7.47
C PRO A 357 -1.84 22.54 -8.70
N PHE A 358 -0.76 21.78 -8.63
CA PHE A 358 -0.20 21.04 -9.75
C PHE A 358 0.37 19.70 -9.33
N GLN A 359 0.41 18.80 -10.31
CA GLN A 359 0.98 17.47 -10.20
C GLN A 359 1.89 17.22 -11.40
N TYR A 360 3.02 16.57 -11.16
CA TYR A 360 3.87 16.00 -12.21
C TYR A 360 3.54 14.52 -12.39
N ASN A 361 3.25 14.10 -13.63
CA ASN A 361 2.96 12.73 -14.01
C ASN A 361 4.15 12.11 -14.73
N TYR A 362 4.74 11.04 -14.19
CA TYR A 362 5.93 10.40 -14.78
C TYR A 362 5.66 9.75 -16.14
N GLN A 363 4.42 9.31 -16.37
CA GLN A 363 3.99 8.68 -17.61
C GLN A 363 3.15 9.62 -18.49
N GLY A 364 3.10 10.90 -18.16
CA GLY A 364 2.27 11.84 -18.88
C GLY A 364 2.76 12.09 -20.31
N ASP A 365 1.83 12.35 -21.23
CA ASP A 365 2.12 12.72 -22.62
C ASP A 365 1.16 13.82 -23.09
N PHE A 366 1.71 14.96 -23.53
CA PHE A 366 0.93 16.07 -24.08
C PHE A 366 0.15 15.71 -25.37
N SER A 367 0.44 14.57 -26.00
CA SER A 367 -0.32 14.06 -27.13
C SER A 367 -1.66 13.42 -26.74
N ASN A 368 -1.84 13.10 -25.45
CA ASN A 368 -3.08 12.52 -24.95
C ASN A 368 -4.23 13.53 -25.01
N PRO A 369 -5.46 13.08 -25.29
CA PRO A 369 -6.62 13.97 -25.44
C PRO A 369 -7.08 14.58 -24.10
N ASP A 370 -6.93 13.83 -23.01
CA ASP A 370 -7.28 14.27 -21.66
C ASP A 370 -6.08 15.02 -21.03
N PRO A 371 -6.24 16.29 -20.62
CA PRO A 371 -5.17 17.04 -19.97
C PRO A 371 -4.71 16.45 -18.62
N ASP A 372 -5.52 15.62 -17.97
CA ASP A 372 -5.09 14.93 -16.74
C ASP A 372 -4.03 13.85 -17.01
N ASP A 373 -3.87 13.43 -18.28
CA ASP A 373 -2.87 12.48 -18.73
C ASP A 373 -1.58 13.14 -19.23
N TRP A 374 -1.45 14.47 -19.08
CA TRP A 374 -0.25 15.21 -19.49
C TRP A 374 0.84 15.16 -18.42
N PRO A 375 2.11 15.49 -18.75
CA PRO A 375 3.20 15.53 -17.79
C PRO A 375 2.92 16.48 -16.61
N TRP A 376 2.20 17.58 -16.87
CA TRP A 376 1.71 18.49 -15.85
C TRP A 376 0.20 18.50 -15.87
N ALA A 377 -0.40 18.19 -14.73
CA ALA A 377 -1.85 18.18 -14.55
C ALA A 377 -2.28 19.19 -13.48
N ASP A 378 -3.49 19.72 -13.64
CA ASP A 378 -4.13 20.55 -12.62
C ASP A 378 -4.46 19.68 -11.41
N TYR A 379 -4.17 20.20 -10.22
CA TYR A 379 -4.59 19.60 -8.97
C TYR A 379 -5.31 20.64 -8.13
N ARG A 380 -6.65 20.60 -8.09
CA ARG A 380 -7.45 21.47 -7.22
C ARG A 380 -7.21 22.97 -7.43
N SER A 381 -7.04 23.44 -8.67
CA SER A 381 -6.95 24.88 -8.94
C SER A 381 -8.14 25.69 -8.40
N ASP A 382 -9.30 25.05 -8.19
CA ASP A 382 -10.47 25.62 -7.51
C ASP A 382 -10.16 26.23 -6.13
N GLN A 383 -9.14 25.73 -5.44
CA GLN A 383 -8.73 26.23 -4.12
C GLN A 383 -7.79 27.44 -4.20
N TRP A 384 -7.10 27.59 -5.32
CA TRP A 384 -6.01 28.56 -5.49
C TRP A 384 -6.39 29.70 -6.43
N PHE A 385 -7.49 29.58 -7.15
CA PHE A 385 -8.01 30.59 -8.05
C PHE A 385 -9.54 30.63 -8.01
N ASP A 386 -10.12 31.77 -7.66
CA ASP A 386 -11.57 31.98 -7.75
C ASP A 386 -11.93 32.34 -9.19
N PHE A 387 -12.47 31.38 -9.94
CA PHE A 387 -12.86 31.56 -11.33
C PHE A 387 -14.08 32.49 -11.52
N GLY A 388 -14.86 32.76 -10.47
CA GLY A 388 -15.97 33.70 -10.52
C GLY A 388 -15.52 35.16 -10.41
N SER A 389 -14.55 35.44 -9.54
CA SER A 389 -13.97 36.79 -9.39
C SER A 389 -12.72 37.03 -10.26
N GLY A 390 -12.08 35.97 -10.73
CA GLY A 390 -10.82 36.00 -11.48
C GLY A 390 -9.61 36.41 -10.62
N LEU A 391 -9.63 36.10 -9.32
CA LEU A 391 -8.60 36.49 -8.36
C LEU A 391 -7.88 35.25 -7.80
N LEU A 392 -6.61 35.41 -7.42
CA LEU A 392 -5.89 34.36 -6.70
C LEU A 392 -6.53 34.15 -5.32
N ALA A 393 -6.64 32.88 -4.93
CA ALA A 393 -7.18 32.43 -3.65
C ALA A 393 -6.12 31.61 -2.89
N GLU A 394 -6.48 31.20 -1.69
CA GLU A 394 -5.73 30.18 -0.94
C GLU A 394 -6.72 29.19 -0.32
N PRO A 395 -6.33 27.91 -0.17
CA PRO A 395 -7.18 26.91 0.45
C PRO A 395 -7.61 27.27 1.87
N GLY A 396 -8.81 26.84 2.26
CA GLY A 396 -9.27 26.85 3.65
C GLY A 396 -8.48 25.86 4.52
N ASN A 397 -8.61 25.95 5.84
CA ASN A 397 -7.88 25.07 6.76
C ASN A 397 -8.32 23.60 6.64
N SER A 398 -9.58 23.36 6.25
CA SER A 398 -10.14 22.04 5.97
C SER A 398 -9.39 21.28 4.90
N GLU A 399 -8.70 21.98 3.99
CA GLU A 399 -7.97 21.41 2.86
C GLU A 399 -6.49 21.14 3.17
N SER A 400 -6.09 21.28 4.44
CA SER A 400 -4.71 21.00 4.86
C SER A 400 -4.33 19.54 4.65
N PHE A 401 -3.08 19.31 4.26
CA PHE A 401 -2.46 17.99 4.18
C PHE A 401 -2.49 17.30 5.55
N ASP A 402 -2.30 18.07 6.62
CA ASP A 402 -2.37 17.64 8.03
C ASP A 402 -3.65 16.87 8.33
N ASN A 403 -4.78 17.38 7.85
CA ASN A 403 -6.11 16.84 8.13
C ASN A 403 -6.57 15.79 7.10
N ASN A 404 -6.05 15.83 5.87
CA ASN A 404 -6.54 14.99 4.77
C ASN A 404 -5.59 13.86 4.37
N CYS A 405 -4.31 13.94 4.74
CA CYS A 405 -3.29 13.05 4.20
C CYS A 405 -2.34 12.53 5.27
N ALA A 406 -1.89 13.39 6.20
CA ALA A 406 -0.81 13.08 7.13
C ALA A 406 -1.06 11.81 7.96
N GLY A 407 -2.30 11.49 8.35
CA GLY A 407 -2.62 10.27 9.10
C GLY A 407 -2.24 8.96 8.40
N CYS A 408 -2.38 8.89 7.07
CA CYS A 408 -1.95 7.72 6.30
C CYS A 408 -0.45 7.72 5.97
N HIS A 409 0.20 8.89 6.08
CA HIS A 409 1.59 9.08 5.68
C HIS A 409 2.55 9.25 6.85
N PHE A 410 2.10 9.40 8.09
CA PHE A 410 2.95 9.62 9.27
C PHE A 410 2.86 8.46 10.24
N THR A 411 4.04 7.97 10.66
CA THR A 411 4.13 7.06 11.80
C THR A 411 3.99 7.85 13.09
N GLY A 412 3.16 7.39 14.02
CA GLY A 412 2.90 8.11 15.26
C GLY A 412 2.13 9.42 15.07
N PHE A 413 1.29 9.49 14.02
CA PHE A 413 0.46 10.64 13.69
C PHE A 413 -0.29 11.21 14.90
N ARG A 414 -0.21 12.52 15.05
CA ARG A 414 -1.07 13.31 15.94
C ARG A 414 -1.61 14.51 15.18
N LEU A 415 -2.85 14.90 15.49
CA LEU A 415 -3.48 16.09 14.92
C LEU A 415 -3.91 17.05 16.03
N SER A 416 -3.50 18.30 15.90
CA SER A 416 -3.91 19.39 16.79
C SER A 416 -4.50 20.55 16.01
N GLY A 417 -5.16 21.47 16.71
CA GLY A 417 -5.76 22.65 16.09
C GLY A 417 -7.25 22.50 15.79
N SER A 418 -7.74 23.28 14.82
CA SER A 418 -9.15 23.29 14.42
C SER A 418 -9.32 24.01 13.08
N GLU A 419 -10.51 23.92 12.49
CA GLU A 419 -10.84 24.67 11.27
C GLU A 419 -10.61 26.19 11.40
N THR A 420 -10.88 26.76 12.57
CA THR A 420 -10.67 28.19 12.80
C THR A 420 -9.18 28.54 13.00
N ALA A 421 -8.44 27.67 13.69
CA ALA A 421 -7.06 27.94 14.07
C ALA A 421 -6.03 27.53 13.01
N GLY A 422 -6.39 26.60 12.12
CA GLY A 422 -5.47 25.79 11.34
C GLY A 422 -5.22 24.45 12.03
N TRP A 423 -5.04 23.41 11.22
CA TRP A 423 -4.70 22.05 11.67
C TRP A 423 -3.19 21.83 11.59
N SER A 424 -2.59 21.27 12.62
CA SER A 424 -1.14 21.00 12.68
C SER A 424 -0.95 19.54 13.04
N ALA A 425 -0.42 18.77 12.10
CA ALA A 425 -0.02 17.38 12.34
C ALA A 425 1.41 17.32 12.92
N SER A 426 1.72 16.19 13.56
CA SER A 426 3.10 15.79 13.87
C SER A 426 3.26 14.27 13.72
N ALA A 427 4.50 13.82 13.58
CA ALA A 427 4.85 12.40 13.53
C ALA A 427 5.73 12.01 14.73
N VAL A 428 6.15 10.74 14.79
CA VAL A 428 7.11 10.30 15.81
C VAL A 428 8.45 10.98 15.60
N ALA A 429 9.01 11.55 16.68
CA ALA A 429 10.34 12.11 16.67
C ALA A 429 11.39 11.00 16.43
N ASP A 430 12.31 11.25 15.51
CA ASP A 430 13.32 10.28 15.10
C ASP A 430 14.65 10.99 14.81
N VAL A 431 15.76 10.47 15.36
CA VAL A 431 17.09 11.08 15.22
C VAL A 431 17.63 11.05 13.79
N GLU A 432 17.17 10.11 12.96
CA GLU A 432 17.44 10.06 11.51
C GLU A 432 16.21 10.50 10.69
N GLY A 433 15.26 11.19 11.33
CA GLY A 433 14.08 11.79 10.71
C GLY A 433 14.43 12.77 9.59
N ALA A 434 13.48 13.00 8.68
CA ALA A 434 13.72 13.78 7.48
C ALA A 434 13.48 15.28 7.66
N PHE A 435 12.56 15.64 8.56
CA PHE A 435 12.05 17.01 8.65
C PHE A 435 11.46 17.29 10.03
N ASP A 436 11.62 18.52 10.52
CA ASP A 436 10.92 19.07 11.69
C ASP A 436 9.63 19.72 11.17
N TYR A 437 8.58 18.89 11.10
CA TYR A 437 7.30 19.19 10.50
C TYR A 437 6.47 20.13 11.36
N ASP A 438 6.41 19.89 12.66
CA ASP A 438 5.63 20.70 13.61
C ASP A 438 6.39 21.92 14.15
N GLY A 439 7.71 21.98 13.97
CA GLY A 439 8.55 23.11 14.32
C GLY A 439 9.01 23.13 15.78
N ASP A 440 8.95 21.99 16.49
CA ASP A 440 9.37 21.88 17.88
C ASP A 440 10.90 21.77 18.07
N GLY A 441 11.65 21.71 16.96
CA GLY A 441 13.10 21.58 16.93
C GLY A 441 13.60 20.14 16.87
N ARG A 442 12.72 19.15 16.71
CA ARG A 442 13.06 17.72 16.60
C ARG A 442 12.72 17.23 15.21
N LEU A 443 13.63 16.44 14.63
CA LEU A 443 13.33 15.75 13.38
C LEU A 443 12.32 14.64 13.63
N GLU A 444 11.46 14.42 12.65
CA GLU A 444 10.39 13.44 12.70
C GLU A 444 10.47 12.46 11.52
N PHE A 445 9.90 11.27 11.73
CA PHE A 445 9.69 10.29 10.67
C PHE A 445 8.37 10.57 9.95
N ILE A 446 8.39 11.53 9.03
CA ILE A 446 7.25 11.98 8.21
C ILE A 446 6.90 11.02 7.05
N ASN A 447 6.89 9.71 7.31
CA ASN A 447 6.60 8.64 6.35
C ASN A 447 5.97 7.42 7.08
N THR A 448 5.59 6.38 6.34
CA THR A 448 5.02 5.14 6.87
C THR A 448 6.15 4.17 7.23
N GLY A 449 6.33 3.91 8.53
CA GLY A 449 7.44 3.17 9.11
C GLY A 449 6.98 1.95 9.90
N CYS A 450 7.89 1.32 10.63
CA CYS A 450 7.66 0.03 11.30
C CYS A 450 6.38 0.04 12.16
N GLU A 451 6.23 1.07 12.99
CA GLU A 451 5.17 1.17 13.99
C GLU A 451 3.80 1.51 13.39
N ALA A 452 3.72 1.89 12.10
CA ALA A 452 2.44 2.03 11.39
C ALA A 452 1.77 0.65 11.16
N CYS A 453 2.55 -0.44 11.14
CA CYS A 453 2.05 -1.81 10.99
C CYS A 453 2.25 -2.67 12.23
N HIS A 454 3.17 -2.30 13.12
CA HIS A 454 3.50 -3.04 14.34
C HIS A 454 2.99 -2.37 15.64
N GLY A 455 2.36 -1.20 15.53
CA GLY A 455 1.92 -0.42 16.67
C GLY A 455 3.08 0.23 17.44
N PRO A 456 2.78 0.95 18.53
CA PRO A 456 3.79 1.62 19.36
C PRO A 456 4.73 0.61 20.02
N GLY A 457 6.04 0.77 19.84
CA GLY A 457 7.06 -0.19 20.23
C GLY A 457 7.88 0.18 21.47
N SER A 458 7.55 1.23 22.22
CA SER A 458 8.38 1.66 23.37
C SER A 458 8.60 0.55 24.39
N GLU A 459 7.56 -0.20 24.76
CA GLU A 459 7.66 -1.29 25.74
C GLU A 459 8.56 -2.43 25.23
N HIS A 460 8.52 -2.72 23.93
CA HIS A 460 9.40 -3.68 23.29
C HIS A 460 10.87 -3.22 23.34
N VAL A 461 11.12 -1.95 22.98
CA VAL A 461 12.48 -1.37 22.96
C VAL A 461 13.06 -1.26 24.37
N GLU A 462 12.28 -0.77 25.34
CA GLU A 462 12.69 -0.60 26.74
C GLU A 462 13.02 -1.93 27.42
N ASN A 463 12.35 -3.00 27.01
CA ASN A 463 12.60 -4.36 27.48
C ASN A 463 13.55 -5.16 26.56
N LEU A 464 14.43 -4.47 25.80
CA LEU A 464 15.47 -5.09 24.98
C LEU A 464 14.94 -6.16 24.00
N GLY A 465 13.77 -5.91 23.43
CA GLY A 465 13.10 -6.79 22.47
C GLY A 465 12.24 -7.89 23.10
N GLN A 466 12.11 -7.93 24.43
CA GLN A 466 11.28 -8.92 25.13
C GLN A 466 9.86 -8.42 25.43
N GLY A 467 9.63 -7.09 25.34
CA GLY A 467 8.31 -6.49 25.57
C GLY A 467 7.35 -6.66 24.39
N PRO A 468 6.06 -6.32 24.59
CA PRO A 468 5.01 -6.53 23.59
C PRO A 468 5.21 -5.64 22.35
N ILE A 469 5.02 -6.23 21.18
CA ILE A 469 4.95 -5.56 19.88
C ILE A 469 3.97 -6.37 19.01
N ILE A 470 3.15 -5.69 18.21
CA ILE A 470 2.18 -6.39 17.38
C ILE A 470 2.91 -7.17 16.30
N TYR A 471 2.50 -8.42 16.11
CA TYR A 471 3.03 -9.30 15.08
C TYR A 471 1.90 -9.61 14.08
N PRO A 472 1.81 -8.86 12.96
CA PRO A 472 0.71 -8.95 12.00
C PRO A 472 0.46 -10.37 11.48
N ALA A 473 1.52 -11.17 11.35
CA ALA A 473 1.41 -12.53 10.86
C ALA A 473 0.65 -13.48 11.81
N SER A 474 0.48 -13.11 13.09
CA SER A 474 -0.30 -13.88 14.07
C SER A 474 -1.69 -13.29 14.37
N LEU A 475 -2.09 -12.20 13.70
CA LEU A 475 -3.46 -11.71 13.79
C LEU A 475 -4.41 -12.59 12.97
N THR A 476 -5.69 -12.58 13.33
CA THR A 476 -6.74 -13.05 12.41
C THR A 476 -6.62 -12.36 11.04
N PRO A 477 -7.01 -13.03 9.94
CA PRO A 477 -6.89 -12.45 8.60
C PRO A 477 -7.64 -11.13 8.41
N GLY A 478 -8.79 -10.95 9.08
CA GLY A 478 -9.56 -9.71 9.02
C GLY A 478 -8.80 -8.52 9.60
N ARG A 479 -8.21 -8.70 10.80
CA ARG A 479 -7.42 -7.69 11.49
C ARG A 479 -6.12 -7.35 10.76
N GLU A 480 -5.44 -8.35 10.20
CA GLU A 480 -4.23 -8.08 9.42
C GLU A 480 -4.56 -7.25 8.17
N ALA A 481 -5.62 -7.60 7.44
CA ALA A 481 -6.03 -6.84 6.27
C ALA A 481 -6.46 -5.40 6.62
N ALA A 482 -7.05 -5.18 7.81
CA ALA A 482 -7.43 -3.85 8.30
C ALA A 482 -6.22 -2.93 8.57
N ILE A 483 -5.04 -3.47 8.85
CA ILE A 483 -3.80 -2.66 8.96
C ILE A 483 -3.56 -1.92 7.64
N CYS A 484 -3.58 -2.64 6.52
CA CYS A 484 -3.42 -2.05 5.19
C CYS A 484 -4.63 -1.20 4.80
N GLY A 485 -5.84 -1.69 5.13
CA GLY A 485 -7.10 -1.01 4.84
C GLY A 485 -7.26 0.36 5.47
N SER A 486 -6.56 0.64 6.57
CA SER A 486 -6.55 1.95 7.22
C SER A 486 -6.01 3.07 6.31
N CYS A 487 -5.21 2.73 5.29
CA CYS A 487 -4.66 3.69 4.32
C CYS A 487 -5.05 3.37 2.87
N HIS A 488 -5.14 2.07 2.51
CA HIS A 488 -5.45 1.61 1.16
C HIS A 488 -6.96 1.45 0.90
N SER A 489 -7.76 2.37 1.45
CA SER A 489 -9.18 2.52 1.17
C SER A 489 -9.60 4.00 1.20
N ARG A 490 -10.82 4.33 0.75
CA ARG A 490 -11.35 5.71 0.66
C ARG A 490 -12.46 6.04 1.67
N PRO A 491 -12.31 5.78 2.99
CA PRO A 491 -13.35 6.04 3.96
C PRO A 491 -13.56 7.55 4.15
N LEU A 492 -14.58 7.92 4.92
CA LEU A 492 -14.67 9.24 5.54
C LEU A 492 -14.57 9.09 7.05
N GLY A 493 -13.68 9.84 7.69
CA GLY A 493 -13.50 9.82 9.14
C GLY A 493 -14.68 10.38 9.94
N ILE A 494 -14.64 10.17 11.26
CA ILE A 494 -15.49 10.85 12.23
C ILE A 494 -14.85 12.18 12.66
N GLY A 495 -13.54 12.13 12.92
CA GLY A 495 -12.74 13.25 13.40
C GLY A 495 -12.52 14.34 12.36
N ALA A 496 -11.99 15.46 12.86
CA ALA A 496 -11.41 16.56 12.09
C ALA A 496 -12.22 17.09 10.88
N GLY A 497 -13.55 17.00 10.94
CA GLY A 497 -14.43 17.53 9.89
C GLY A 497 -14.83 16.51 8.81
N ARG A 498 -14.71 15.21 9.09
CA ARG A 498 -15.12 14.10 8.19
C ARG A 498 -14.30 14.06 6.89
N THR A 499 -12.99 14.08 7.05
CA THR A 499 -12.03 14.02 5.94
C THR A 499 -11.84 12.60 5.40
N GLY A 500 -11.02 12.45 4.36
CA GLY A 500 -10.67 11.14 3.79
C GLY A 500 -9.80 10.24 4.68
N LEU A 501 -9.33 10.74 5.82
CA LEU A 501 -8.63 9.94 6.83
C LEU A 501 -9.65 9.27 7.77
N PRO A 502 -9.49 7.99 8.14
CA PRO A 502 -10.37 7.30 9.08
C PRO A 502 -10.09 7.69 10.53
N LEU A 503 -10.23 8.98 10.84
CA LEU A 503 -10.00 9.49 12.18
C LEU A 503 -11.17 9.21 13.11
N SER A 504 -10.88 8.74 14.33
CA SER A 504 -11.88 8.68 15.41
C SER A 504 -12.35 10.08 15.83
N ALA A 505 -13.33 10.14 16.73
CA ALA A 505 -13.78 11.41 17.32
C ALA A 505 -12.64 12.17 18.04
N ASP A 506 -11.61 11.46 18.50
CA ASP A 506 -10.43 12.02 19.17
C ASP A 506 -9.26 12.28 18.19
N ASN A 507 -9.55 12.31 16.89
CA ASN A 507 -8.60 12.52 15.80
C ASN A 507 -7.46 11.50 15.76
N GLN A 508 -7.70 10.25 16.16
CA GLN A 508 -6.72 9.18 16.11
C GLN A 508 -6.94 8.30 14.87
N MET A 509 -5.84 7.87 14.24
CA MET A 509 -5.89 6.78 13.27
C MET A 509 -6.32 5.47 13.95
N PRO A 510 -6.89 4.51 13.20
CA PRO A 510 -7.24 3.20 13.75
C PRO A 510 -6.01 2.51 14.35
N PRO A 511 -6.12 1.94 15.56
CA PRO A 511 -5.03 1.17 16.13
C PRO A 511 -4.74 -0.07 15.28
N VAL A 512 -3.46 -0.43 15.18
CA VAL A 512 -3.03 -1.65 14.51
C VAL A 512 -3.69 -2.87 15.17
N GLY A 513 -4.23 -3.78 14.35
CA GLY A 513 -4.96 -4.96 14.82
C GLY A 513 -6.43 -4.70 15.16
N ILE A 514 -6.96 -3.50 14.88
CA ILE A 514 -8.40 -3.23 14.97
C ILE A 514 -9.21 -4.21 14.13
N ARG A 515 -10.37 -4.61 14.67
CA ARG A 515 -11.34 -5.42 13.94
C ARG A 515 -12.07 -4.56 12.90
N ARG A 516 -12.49 -5.13 11.78
CA ARG A 516 -13.19 -4.34 10.74
C ARG A 516 -14.51 -3.74 11.24
N ALA A 517 -15.25 -4.46 12.07
CA ALA A 517 -16.45 -3.95 12.72
C ALA A 517 -16.18 -2.70 13.59
N ASP A 518 -15.11 -2.73 14.39
CA ASP A 518 -14.70 -1.59 15.23
C ASP A 518 -14.16 -0.44 14.40
N PHE A 519 -13.37 -0.73 13.36
CA PHE A 519 -12.90 0.27 12.40
C PHE A 519 -14.08 1.03 11.78
N ALA A 520 -15.10 0.30 11.31
CA ALA A 520 -16.30 0.91 10.74
C ALA A 520 -16.96 1.87 11.74
N LEU A 521 -17.32 1.39 12.93
CA LEU A 521 -18.07 2.15 13.94
C LEU A 521 -17.30 3.30 14.57
N GLN A 522 -16.03 3.09 14.89
CA GLN A 522 -15.27 3.99 15.76
C GLN A 522 -14.45 5.02 14.96
N HIS A 523 -14.22 4.76 13.68
CA HIS A 523 -13.33 5.58 12.84
C HIS A 523 -13.97 6.12 11.56
N THR A 524 -15.17 5.68 11.17
CA THR A 524 -15.74 6.09 9.89
C THR A 524 -17.17 6.61 9.99
N THR A 525 -17.49 7.57 9.12
CA THR A 525 -18.86 7.92 8.71
C THR A 525 -19.22 7.36 7.34
N ARG A 526 -18.23 6.83 6.61
CA ARG A 526 -18.36 6.01 5.40
C ARG A 526 -17.19 5.03 5.35
N VAL A 527 -17.46 3.73 5.21
CA VAL A 527 -16.46 2.66 5.39
C VAL A 527 -15.56 2.43 4.17
N SER A 528 -15.90 2.97 3.02
CA SER A 528 -15.16 2.85 1.76
C SER A 528 -15.40 4.09 0.87
N GLY A 529 -14.94 4.04 -0.38
CA GLY A 529 -15.20 5.10 -1.35
C GLY A 529 -16.67 5.31 -1.65
N SER A 530 -16.96 6.47 -2.22
CA SER A 530 -18.27 6.75 -2.80
C SER A 530 -18.54 5.85 -4.02
N PRO A 531 -19.80 5.68 -4.44
CA PRO A 531 -20.11 4.96 -5.68
C PRO A 531 -19.35 5.47 -6.91
N ASP A 532 -19.08 6.77 -7.00
CA ASP A 532 -18.37 7.39 -8.13
C ASP A 532 -16.87 7.02 -8.17
N ASP A 533 -16.33 6.48 -7.06
CA ASP A 533 -14.97 5.94 -6.98
C ASP A 533 -14.85 4.54 -7.63
N PHE A 534 -15.95 3.98 -8.15
CA PHE A 534 -16.02 2.66 -8.78
C PHE A 534 -16.70 2.71 -10.16
N PHE A 535 -16.31 1.79 -11.03
CA PHE A 535 -17.04 1.55 -12.29
C PHE A 535 -18.30 0.72 -12.04
N GLY A 536 -19.18 0.66 -13.04
CA GLY A 536 -20.38 -0.20 -12.99
C GLY A 536 -20.10 -1.70 -12.90
N SER A 537 -18.86 -2.14 -13.16
CA SER A 537 -18.37 -3.51 -12.89
C SER A 537 -18.11 -3.77 -11.39
N GLY A 538 -17.96 -2.69 -10.61
CA GLY A 538 -17.46 -2.71 -9.25
C GLY A 538 -15.94 -2.56 -9.14
N ASP A 539 -15.17 -2.55 -10.24
CA ASP A 539 -13.73 -2.26 -10.20
C ASP A 539 -13.47 -0.83 -9.70
N ALA A 540 -12.39 -0.64 -8.96
CA ALA A 540 -11.98 0.70 -8.53
C ALA A 540 -11.66 1.61 -9.74
N ARG A 541 -12.19 2.83 -9.70
CA ARG A 541 -11.88 3.93 -10.65
C ARG A 541 -10.94 4.95 -10.03
N ALA A 542 -11.06 5.20 -8.73
CA ALA A 542 -10.18 6.10 -8.00
C ALA A 542 -9.02 5.34 -7.32
N HIS A 543 -7.88 6.02 -7.17
CA HIS A 543 -6.69 5.46 -6.51
C HIS A 543 -6.91 5.13 -5.01
N TYR A 544 -6.00 4.29 -4.48
CA TYR A 544 -5.92 3.73 -3.11
C TYR A 544 -7.17 2.97 -2.62
N GLN A 545 -7.73 2.11 -3.48
CA GLN A 545 -8.89 1.27 -3.16
C GLN A 545 -8.55 -0.23 -3.13
N GLN A 546 -7.26 -0.59 -2.99
CA GLN A 546 -6.82 -1.98 -3.05
C GLN A 546 -7.47 -2.85 -1.96
N TYR A 547 -7.68 -2.31 -0.77
CA TYR A 547 -8.39 -3.02 0.30
C TYR A 547 -9.87 -3.22 -0.03
N SER A 548 -10.57 -2.18 -0.50
CA SER A 548 -11.97 -2.27 -0.93
C SER A 548 -12.19 -3.31 -2.04
N ASP A 549 -11.22 -3.43 -2.95
CA ASP A 549 -11.20 -4.46 -3.99
C ASP A 549 -10.94 -5.86 -3.40
N HIS A 550 -9.89 -5.98 -2.57
CA HIS A 550 -9.41 -7.25 -2.02
C HIS A 550 -10.46 -7.95 -1.15
N ILE A 551 -11.13 -7.22 -0.25
CA ILE A 551 -12.12 -7.82 0.67
C ILE A 551 -13.33 -8.39 -0.07
N ARG A 552 -13.63 -7.86 -1.27
CA ARG A 552 -14.69 -8.40 -2.12
C ARG A 552 -14.24 -9.58 -2.97
N SER A 553 -12.95 -9.91 -2.98
CA SER A 553 -12.41 -11.06 -3.71
C SER A 553 -12.61 -12.36 -2.93
N VAL A 554 -12.62 -13.50 -3.63
CA VAL A 554 -12.66 -14.84 -3.00
C VAL A 554 -11.38 -15.12 -2.19
N HIS A 555 -10.28 -14.42 -2.46
CA HIS A 555 -9.04 -14.57 -1.70
C HIS A 555 -9.21 -14.16 -0.23
N TYR A 556 -10.13 -13.23 0.07
CA TYR A 556 -10.42 -12.79 1.42
C TYR A 556 -11.30 -13.78 2.21
N ARG A 557 -12.14 -14.58 1.54
CA ARG A 557 -13.04 -15.58 2.15
C ARG A 557 -13.07 -16.85 1.30
N ASN A 558 -12.32 -17.89 1.69
CA ASN A 558 -12.28 -19.20 1.02
C ASN A 558 -11.92 -20.35 1.96
N ALA A 559 -12.09 -21.60 1.49
CA ALA A 559 -11.90 -22.81 2.26
C ALA A 559 -10.44 -23.28 2.43
N ASN A 560 -9.47 -22.68 1.75
CA ASN A 560 -8.11 -23.23 1.69
C ASN A 560 -7.10 -22.34 2.41
N ARG A 561 -6.92 -21.13 1.90
CA ARG A 561 -5.94 -20.15 2.39
C ARG A 561 -6.53 -18.77 2.27
N ILE A 562 -6.90 -18.19 3.40
CA ILE A 562 -7.35 -16.81 3.46
C ILE A 562 -6.12 -15.93 3.21
N SER A 563 -6.09 -15.31 2.04
CA SER A 563 -4.97 -14.44 1.66
C SER A 563 -5.30 -13.03 2.07
N THR A 564 -4.36 -12.40 2.75
CA THR A 564 -4.40 -10.97 3.04
C THR A 564 -3.32 -10.26 2.21
N CYS A 565 -3.08 -8.98 2.47
CA CYS A 565 -2.13 -8.18 1.68
C CYS A 565 -0.73 -8.79 1.69
N THR A 566 -0.26 -9.26 2.86
CA THR A 566 1.04 -9.92 3.02
C THR A 566 1.10 -11.35 2.48
N GLY A 567 -0.04 -11.90 2.04
CA GLY A 567 -0.06 -13.13 1.27
C GLY A 567 0.59 -12.98 -0.12
N CYS A 568 0.63 -11.75 -0.64
CA CYS A 568 1.20 -11.43 -1.94
C CYS A 568 2.34 -10.39 -1.89
N HIS A 569 2.30 -9.44 -0.95
CA HIS A 569 3.29 -8.37 -0.85
C HIS A 569 4.24 -8.57 0.33
N ASP A 570 5.54 -8.31 0.13
CA ASP A 570 6.49 -8.16 1.25
C ASP A 570 6.56 -6.66 1.66
N PRO A 571 6.05 -6.29 2.85
CA PRO A 571 6.11 -4.91 3.33
C PRO A 571 7.53 -4.46 3.71
N HIS A 572 8.49 -5.38 3.84
CA HIS A 572 9.88 -5.08 4.19
C HIS A 572 10.80 -4.97 2.98
N ALA A 573 10.32 -5.40 1.80
CA ALA A 573 11.00 -5.42 0.51
C ALA A 573 12.45 -5.91 0.56
N ARG A 574 12.79 -7.10 0.07
CA ARG A 574 14.23 -7.46 -0.01
C ARG A 574 14.89 -6.78 -1.22
N LEU A 575 16.20 -6.58 -1.14
CA LEU A 575 17.03 -5.98 -2.20
C LEU A 575 16.86 -6.70 -3.55
N GLU A 576 16.59 -8.00 -3.49
CA GLU A 576 16.36 -8.86 -4.63
C GLU A 576 14.93 -8.72 -5.17
N ASP A 577 13.93 -8.38 -4.36
CA ASP A 577 12.50 -8.37 -4.73
C ASP A 577 12.10 -7.13 -5.53
N ILE A 578 12.63 -5.94 -5.19
CA ILE A 578 12.33 -4.69 -5.94
C ILE A 578 12.85 -4.78 -7.38
N TYR A 579 13.96 -5.50 -7.59
CA TYR A 579 14.47 -5.78 -8.93
C TYR A 579 13.89 -7.07 -9.52
N ALA A 580 13.58 -8.10 -8.74
CA ALA A 580 13.09 -9.39 -9.26
C ALA A 580 11.61 -9.34 -9.68
N GLU A 581 10.74 -8.57 -9.05
CA GLU A 581 9.36 -8.44 -9.56
C GLU A 581 9.32 -7.73 -10.93
N ASP A 582 10.26 -6.81 -11.19
CA ASP A 582 10.37 -6.07 -12.46
C ASP A 582 11.32 -6.74 -13.49
N THR A 583 12.27 -7.59 -13.04
CA THR A 583 13.30 -8.18 -13.93
C THR A 583 13.42 -9.71 -13.93
N SER A 584 12.75 -10.45 -13.03
CA SER A 584 12.80 -11.94 -13.03
C SER A 584 11.91 -12.59 -14.11
N GLY A 585 11.06 -11.81 -14.77
CA GLY A 585 10.32 -12.26 -15.95
C GLY A 585 9.24 -13.32 -15.67
N ASN A 586 8.86 -13.59 -14.41
CA ASN A 586 7.75 -14.50 -14.11
C ASN A 586 6.84 -14.04 -12.97
N VAL A 587 6.11 -12.95 -13.20
CA VAL A 587 5.02 -12.43 -12.33
C VAL A 587 3.97 -13.51 -12.01
N ASN A 588 3.86 -14.58 -12.82
CA ASN A 588 2.92 -15.68 -12.55
C ASN A 588 3.31 -16.53 -11.35
N ALA A 589 4.57 -16.50 -10.90
CA ALA A 589 5.00 -17.26 -9.73
C ALA A 589 4.15 -16.90 -8.50
N LEU A 590 3.82 -15.62 -8.32
CA LEU A 590 2.97 -15.13 -7.23
C LEU A 590 1.60 -15.83 -7.19
N CYS A 591 0.97 -16.00 -8.36
CA CYS A 591 -0.35 -16.62 -8.47
C CYS A 591 -0.25 -18.16 -8.39
N THR A 592 0.73 -18.74 -9.09
CA THR A 592 0.84 -20.18 -9.31
C THR A 592 1.33 -20.96 -8.09
N VAL A 593 1.87 -20.30 -7.06
CA VAL A 593 2.11 -20.93 -5.73
C VAL A 593 0.82 -21.56 -5.19
N CYS A 594 -0.32 -20.88 -5.37
CA CYS A 594 -1.63 -21.39 -4.96
C CYS A 594 -2.42 -21.96 -6.14
N HIS A 595 -2.34 -21.33 -7.32
CA HIS A 595 -3.03 -21.74 -8.55
C HIS A 595 -2.17 -22.67 -9.40
N SER A 596 -1.98 -23.90 -8.92
CA SER A 596 -1.22 -24.94 -9.62
C SER A 596 -2.03 -26.21 -9.83
N PRO A 597 -1.60 -27.10 -10.74
CA PRO A 597 -2.14 -28.46 -10.85
C PRO A 597 -2.09 -29.25 -9.56
N SER A 598 -1.05 -29.06 -8.73
CA SER A 598 -0.96 -29.66 -7.39
C SER A 598 -2.06 -29.18 -6.44
N SER A 599 -2.61 -27.99 -6.67
CA SER A 599 -3.73 -27.42 -5.92
C SER A 599 -5.08 -27.65 -6.61
N GLY A 600 -5.14 -28.50 -7.63
CA GLY A 600 -6.37 -28.85 -8.35
C GLY A 600 -6.81 -27.85 -9.42
N PHE A 601 -5.98 -26.87 -9.78
CA PHE A 601 -6.26 -25.95 -10.87
C PHE A 601 -5.72 -26.47 -12.21
N PRO A 602 -6.40 -26.22 -13.34
CA PRO A 602 -5.88 -26.60 -14.65
C PRO A 602 -4.50 -25.94 -14.91
N PRO A 603 -3.61 -26.61 -15.68
CA PRO A 603 -2.40 -25.95 -16.20
C PRO A 603 -2.76 -24.66 -16.93
N LEU A 604 -1.87 -23.67 -16.93
CA LEU A 604 -2.13 -22.35 -17.52
C LEU A 604 -2.62 -22.43 -18.97
N GLU A 605 -2.05 -23.30 -19.80
CA GLU A 605 -2.46 -23.52 -21.19
C GLU A 605 -3.92 -23.97 -21.30
N VAL A 606 -4.32 -24.95 -20.47
CA VAL A 606 -5.70 -25.47 -20.42
C VAL A 606 -6.65 -24.40 -19.89
N HIS A 607 -6.25 -23.70 -18.82
CA HIS A 607 -7.05 -22.61 -18.25
C HIS A 607 -7.33 -21.53 -19.30
N MET A 608 -6.30 -21.12 -20.04
CA MET A 608 -6.41 -20.10 -21.08
C MET A 608 -7.34 -20.59 -22.20
N GLU A 609 -7.08 -21.77 -22.77
CA GLU A 609 -7.90 -22.33 -23.85
C GLU A 609 -9.39 -22.44 -23.45
N GLU A 610 -9.67 -22.92 -22.25
CA GLU A 610 -11.04 -23.02 -21.71
C GLU A 610 -11.68 -21.65 -21.49
N THR A 611 -10.92 -20.66 -21.01
CA THR A 611 -11.44 -19.34 -20.63
C THR A 611 -11.68 -18.43 -21.85
N VAL A 612 -10.78 -18.46 -22.83
CA VAL A 612 -10.82 -17.55 -23.99
C VAL A 612 -11.26 -18.23 -25.29
N GLY A 613 -11.39 -19.56 -25.29
CA GLY A 613 -11.90 -20.35 -26.41
C GLY A 613 -10.91 -20.56 -27.56
N PHE A 614 -9.62 -20.25 -27.37
CA PHE A 614 -8.55 -20.43 -28.35
C PHE A 614 -7.24 -20.82 -27.66
N ASP A 615 -6.43 -21.63 -28.33
CA ASP A 615 -5.09 -21.98 -27.89
C ASP A 615 -4.13 -20.79 -28.04
N HIS A 616 -3.45 -20.44 -26.93
CA HIS A 616 -2.42 -19.41 -26.84
C HIS A 616 -1.00 -19.98 -26.72
N GLY A 617 -0.82 -21.29 -26.96
CA GLY A 617 0.43 -22.04 -26.82
C GLY A 617 1.65 -21.39 -27.46
N PHE A 618 1.49 -20.69 -28.59
CA PHE A 618 2.59 -20.04 -29.32
C PHE A 618 3.04 -18.69 -28.72
N VAL A 619 2.34 -18.17 -27.71
CA VAL A 619 2.60 -16.87 -27.05
C VAL A 619 2.52 -16.97 -25.52
N MET A 620 2.56 -18.18 -24.93
CA MET A 620 2.44 -18.39 -23.47
C MET A 620 3.51 -17.66 -22.66
N GLU A 621 4.70 -17.45 -23.22
CA GLU A 621 5.81 -16.76 -22.56
C GLU A 621 5.53 -15.27 -22.29
N VAL A 622 4.50 -14.67 -22.91
CA VAL A 622 4.12 -13.27 -22.70
C VAL A 622 2.81 -13.10 -21.92
N PHE A 623 2.18 -14.19 -21.48
CA PHE A 623 0.95 -14.14 -20.69
C PHE A 623 1.23 -14.13 -19.19
N PHE A 624 0.76 -13.06 -18.54
CA PHE A 624 0.74 -12.98 -17.09
C PHE A 624 -0.69 -13.02 -16.55
N CYS A 625 -0.91 -13.74 -15.45
CA CYS A 625 -2.20 -13.80 -14.75
C CYS A 625 -2.73 -12.38 -14.46
N THR A 626 -1.82 -11.50 -14.04
CA THR A 626 -2.10 -10.09 -13.73
C THR A 626 -2.57 -9.29 -14.93
N SER A 627 -2.16 -9.64 -16.16
CA SER A 627 -2.61 -8.96 -17.38
C SER A 627 -4.11 -9.11 -17.64
N CYS A 628 -4.73 -10.16 -17.11
CA CYS A 628 -6.17 -10.40 -17.23
C CYS A 628 -6.94 -10.12 -15.94
N HIS A 629 -6.37 -10.51 -14.79
CA HIS A 629 -7.06 -10.46 -13.50
C HIS A 629 -6.79 -9.17 -12.69
N MET A 630 -5.81 -8.36 -13.08
CA MET A 630 -5.38 -7.15 -12.36
C MET A 630 -5.20 -5.98 -13.34
N VAL A 631 -6.23 -5.70 -14.14
CA VAL A 631 -6.22 -4.60 -15.12
C VAL A 631 -6.04 -3.26 -14.38
N PRO A 632 -5.18 -2.34 -14.89
CA PRO A 632 -5.05 -0.98 -14.37
C PRO A 632 -6.31 -0.13 -14.59
N THR A 633 -7.26 -0.22 -13.67
CA THR A 633 -8.56 0.49 -13.74
C THR A 633 -8.56 1.79 -12.96
N ALA A 634 -7.76 1.92 -11.90
CA ALA A 634 -7.75 3.12 -11.06
C ALA A 634 -6.65 4.09 -11.49
N LYS A 635 -6.95 5.41 -11.46
CA LYS A 635 -6.03 6.48 -11.87
C LYS A 635 -5.48 7.27 -10.68
N SER A 636 -4.16 7.41 -10.62
CA SER A 636 -3.43 8.25 -9.66
C SER A 636 -2.68 9.39 -10.35
N GLY A 637 -1.88 9.06 -11.36
CA GLY A 637 -1.13 9.94 -12.25
C GLY A 637 -1.80 10.01 -13.63
N ALA A 638 -1.10 9.57 -14.68
CA ALA A 638 -1.57 9.60 -16.06
C ALA A 638 -1.97 8.22 -16.56
N SER A 639 -3.00 8.18 -17.39
CA SER A 639 -3.33 7.03 -18.22
C SER A 639 -2.38 6.96 -19.43
N VAL A 640 -2.07 5.73 -19.87
CA VAL A 640 -1.20 5.48 -21.02
C VAL A 640 -1.98 4.87 -22.19
N PRO A 641 -1.64 5.21 -23.45
CA PRO A 641 -2.25 4.59 -24.61
C PRO A 641 -2.12 3.05 -24.57
N ALA A 642 -3.25 2.38 -24.73
CA ALA A 642 -3.36 0.94 -24.85
C ALA A 642 -3.73 0.55 -26.31
N LEU A 643 -4.74 -0.29 -26.55
CA LEU A 643 -5.18 -0.65 -27.90
C LEU A 643 -5.62 0.56 -28.73
N LEU A 644 -5.09 0.69 -29.95
CA LEU A 644 -5.68 1.49 -31.03
C LEU A 644 -6.57 0.62 -31.92
N ASP A 645 -7.90 0.68 -31.73
CA ASP A 645 -8.86 -0.02 -32.58
C ASP A 645 -9.03 0.71 -33.91
N THR A 646 -8.34 0.24 -34.96
CA THR A 646 -8.35 0.83 -36.30
C THR A 646 -9.46 0.31 -37.20
N ILE A 647 -10.24 -0.67 -36.76
CA ILE A 647 -11.26 -1.33 -37.57
C ILE A 647 -12.68 -1.18 -37.00
N ARG A 648 -12.84 -0.38 -35.94
CA ARG A 648 -14.11 0.02 -35.35
C ARG A 648 -15.03 0.63 -36.41
N PRO A 649 -16.18 0.00 -36.79
CA PRO A 649 -17.18 0.61 -37.65
C PRO A 649 -17.66 1.95 -37.06
N PRO A 650 -17.74 3.05 -37.83
CA PRO A 650 -17.65 3.17 -39.30
C PRO A 650 -16.24 3.31 -39.90
N PHE A 651 -15.25 2.58 -39.38
CA PHE A 651 -13.80 2.70 -39.64
C PHE A 651 -13.21 4.00 -39.10
N ASP A 652 -13.59 4.33 -37.86
CA ASP A 652 -13.05 5.47 -37.12
C ASP A 652 -12.09 4.96 -36.03
N PRO A 653 -10.77 5.19 -36.14
CA PRO A 653 -9.81 4.71 -35.18
C PRO A 653 -10.12 5.21 -33.76
N PHE A 654 -10.14 4.31 -32.78
CA PHE A 654 -10.36 4.65 -31.37
C PHE A 654 -9.19 4.20 -30.50
N GLN A 655 -8.65 5.12 -29.70
CA GLN A 655 -7.56 4.85 -28.77
C GLN A 655 -8.13 4.55 -27.39
N TYR A 656 -7.92 3.33 -26.90
CA TYR A 656 -8.16 2.96 -25.51
C TYR A 656 -7.00 3.39 -24.62
N PHE A 657 -7.27 3.62 -23.34
CA PHE A 657 -6.28 4.00 -22.35
C PHE A 657 -6.35 3.06 -21.15
N TRP A 658 -5.19 2.78 -20.57
CA TRP A 658 -5.06 2.07 -19.30
C TRP A 658 -4.58 3.05 -18.25
N ASN A 659 -5.13 2.93 -17.04
CA ASN A 659 -4.68 3.75 -15.92
C ASN A 659 -3.42 3.13 -15.30
N ASP A 660 -3.10 3.48 -14.07
CA ASP A 660 -1.79 3.20 -13.49
C ASP A 660 -1.85 2.34 -12.22
N ILE A 661 -3.04 2.14 -11.64
CA ILE A 661 -3.25 1.24 -10.49
C ILE A 661 -4.12 0.05 -10.89
N ALA A 662 -3.52 -1.13 -10.77
CA ALA A 662 -4.16 -2.42 -10.97
C ALA A 662 -5.31 -2.68 -9.98
N SER A 663 -6.44 -3.17 -10.49
CA SER A 663 -7.52 -3.65 -9.63
C SER A 663 -7.07 -4.87 -8.83
N HIS A 664 -7.51 -4.92 -7.57
CA HIS A 664 -7.26 -6.04 -6.66
C HIS A 664 -8.51 -6.93 -6.48
N ARG A 665 -9.49 -6.81 -7.39
CA ARG A 665 -10.67 -7.68 -7.43
C ARG A 665 -10.32 -9.10 -7.85
N LEU A 666 -9.25 -9.25 -8.64
CA LEU A 666 -8.72 -10.52 -9.15
C LEU A 666 -9.72 -11.27 -10.06
N VAL A 667 -10.66 -10.53 -10.65
CA VAL A 667 -11.66 -11.02 -11.61
C VAL A 667 -11.37 -10.46 -13.00
N VAL A 668 -11.88 -11.13 -14.02
CA VAL A 668 -11.76 -10.67 -15.40
C VAL A 668 -13.01 -9.90 -15.79
N THR A 669 -12.88 -8.58 -15.96
CA THR A 669 -13.94 -7.77 -16.55
C THR A 669 -14.03 -8.06 -18.05
N ARG A 670 -15.25 -8.36 -18.51
CA ARG A 670 -15.52 -8.76 -19.89
C ARG A 670 -15.40 -7.60 -20.87
N ARG A 671 -15.14 -7.95 -22.13
CA ARG A 671 -14.85 -7.01 -23.22
C ARG A 671 -15.98 -6.05 -23.57
N ASP A 672 -17.23 -6.39 -23.23
CA ASP A 672 -18.41 -5.54 -23.44
C ASP A 672 -18.40 -4.29 -22.56
N ARG A 673 -17.53 -4.22 -21.56
CA ARG A 673 -17.31 -3.02 -20.72
C ARG A 673 -16.17 -2.12 -21.19
N ALA A 674 -15.53 -2.43 -22.33
CA ALA A 674 -14.36 -1.70 -22.80
C ALA A 674 -14.63 -0.22 -23.10
N ALA A 675 -15.89 0.15 -23.39
CA ALA A 675 -16.30 1.54 -23.59
C ALA A 675 -16.37 2.34 -22.28
N GLU A 676 -16.62 1.66 -21.15
CA GLU A 676 -16.82 2.28 -19.83
C GLU A 676 -15.53 2.33 -19.00
N GLN A 677 -14.61 1.38 -19.19
CA GLN A 677 -13.43 1.21 -18.34
C GLN A 677 -12.28 0.46 -19.02
N PRO A 678 -11.04 0.52 -18.47
CA PRO A 678 -9.97 -0.38 -18.85
C PRO A 678 -10.37 -1.85 -18.63
N VAL A 679 -10.07 -2.71 -19.62
CA VAL A 679 -10.28 -4.16 -19.56
C VAL A 679 -9.09 -4.89 -20.18
N ALA A 680 -8.91 -6.17 -19.86
CA ALA A 680 -7.79 -6.97 -20.36
C ALA A 680 -7.71 -7.00 -21.90
N ALA A 681 -8.88 -6.98 -22.57
CA ALA A 681 -8.99 -6.99 -24.01
C ALA A 681 -8.43 -5.72 -24.70
N THR A 682 -8.28 -4.61 -23.97
CA THR A 682 -7.72 -3.36 -24.51
C THR A 682 -6.21 -3.24 -24.32
N SER A 683 -5.52 -4.30 -23.86
CA SER A 683 -4.06 -4.37 -23.68
C SER A 683 -3.28 -4.83 -24.95
N ASN A 684 -2.06 -5.33 -24.74
CA ASN A 684 -1.17 -5.98 -25.73
C ASN A 684 -1.82 -7.19 -26.46
N CYS A 685 -2.81 -7.84 -25.84
CA CYS A 685 -3.60 -8.91 -26.45
C CYS A 685 -4.31 -8.47 -27.73
N ALA A 686 -4.57 -7.17 -27.85
CA ALA A 686 -5.38 -6.61 -28.91
C ALA A 686 -4.75 -6.66 -30.31
N SER A 687 -3.44 -6.86 -30.42
CA SER A 687 -2.77 -7.11 -31.70
C SER A 687 -3.28 -8.39 -32.39
N CYS A 688 -3.68 -9.40 -31.61
CA CYS A 688 -4.22 -10.68 -32.10
C CYS A 688 -5.75 -10.78 -31.97
N HIS A 689 -6.33 -10.01 -31.05
CA HIS A 689 -7.76 -10.00 -30.72
C HIS A 689 -8.52 -8.79 -31.29
N GLY A 690 -7.95 -8.10 -32.28
CA GLY A 690 -8.54 -6.96 -32.98
C GLY A 690 -9.77 -7.33 -33.82
N GLY A 691 -10.74 -8.03 -33.24
CA GLY A 691 -12.14 -8.04 -33.66
C GLY A 691 -12.88 -6.97 -32.88
N PHE A 692 -13.79 -6.26 -33.56
CA PHE A 692 -14.65 -5.21 -33.02
C PHE A 692 -15.05 -5.44 -31.54
N LEU A 693 -14.70 -4.49 -30.67
CA LEU A 693 -15.21 -4.45 -29.30
C LEU A 693 -16.67 -3.92 -29.33
N PRO A 694 -17.62 -4.56 -28.61
CA PRO A 694 -19.02 -4.15 -28.61
C PRO A 694 -19.19 -2.68 -28.19
N GLU A 695 -20.16 -1.99 -28.78
CA GLU A 695 -20.66 -0.70 -28.27
C GLU A 695 -21.41 -0.91 -26.94
N ASP A 696 -21.48 0.17 -26.16
CA ASP A 696 -22.59 0.44 -25.25
C ASP A 696 -23.90 0.26 -26.04
N GLN A 697 -24.69 -0.77 -25.71
CA GLN A 697 -26.08 -0.89 -26.18
C GLN A 697 -27.01 -0.01 -25.36
#